data_AF-A0A667X262-F1
#
_entry.id   AF-A0A667X262-F1
#
_cell.length_a   1.000
_cell.length_b   1.000
_cell.length_c   1.000
_cell.angle_alpha   90.00
_cell.angle_beta   90.00
_cell.angle_gamma   90.00
#
_symmetry.space_group_name_H-M   'P 1'
#
loop_
_entity.id
_entity.type
_entity.pdbx_description
1 polymer ?
#
loop_
_entity_poly.entity_id
_entity_poly.type
_entity_poly.pdbx_seq_one_letter_code
_entity_poly.pdbx_strand_id
1 'polypeptide(L)'
;MLVDEQASSASLKDQLKQRDQSLRKVEQEMDSLSFRNQQLAKRVELLQEELAASEAKGKKGKTKGDSPSQQGLQTQSVFDEDLQKKIQENERLHIQFYEADEQHRRQEAQLKARLDELEKDSEQHQAVVDGLTTKYMETIERLQSDKARLEVKAQTLEREAKECRMRTEEWYVLLFYSLRMAESTKFGDYNSLNVPPHNRRHQLKARDVAGQAVGFVQDLVAALLNFHSYTEQRVHIYPLDSSIEPVSPLNQKFSQYLHENAAYVRPLEDSLQQLHQSITEDTVTVLETVGKLRNFAENFSSYTHFLQKILPYQLKSLEEECETPLCTTALAVKNQELQSDMKRVTSMFEKLQNYINLLALPSVQQDAMPQSSTSAVFTQLAACLHSLHDAIKEMSKHYNQKATLEQELPTVTQKLRTTTECLLGSLGSLTNSTGKIATFFSNNLDFFTSSTGYGPRGGTVALNPLQAESMLANKKKAAAYIHAIRKPRPQSVPYREALSNRRILTSSTESREGLTQQVQQSQEKIARLEQEKEHWLLEAQLGKVRLEKENQRIADLEAQLAAALGGSPTAHTALVGMLCTTPTVEHMGDEESREQLIKTHYMARVGELTTQLQISDSKAVHFHSECRALAKRLAIAEKSRETLSEEVKLANQNITRLQDELATTKRSYEDQLSMMSDHLCSMNETLSKQREEIDTLKLGSKVQL
;
A
#
# COMPACT_ATOMS: atom_id res chain seq x y z
N MET A 1 -27.58 -15.70 -14.93
CA MET A 1 -28.32 -14.95 -13.90
C MET A 1 -29.78 -14.73 -14.27
N LEU A 2 -30.14 -13.75 -15.13
CA LEU A 2 -31.58 -13.44 -15.39
C LEU A 2 -32.39 -14.64 -15.90
N VAL A 3 -31.79 -15.52 -16.73
CA VAL A 3 -32.45 -16.74 -17.23
C VAL A 3 -32.63 -17.79 -16.13
N ASP A 4 -31.64 -17.97 -15.26
CA ASP A 4 -31.70 -18.92 -14.13
C ASP A 4 -32.72 -18.47 -13.08
N GLU A 5 -32.81 -17.16 -12.85
CA GLU A 5 -33.79 -16.54 -11.95
C GLU A 5 -35.21 -16.64 -12.51
N GLN A 6 -35.39 -16.49 -13.84
CA GLN A 6 -36.66 -16.79 -14.52
C GLN A 6 -37.04 -18.28 -14.44
N ALA A 7 -36.09 -19.19 -14.62
CA ALA A 7 -36.32 -20.64 -14.50
C ALA A 7 -36.70 -21.04 -13.07
N SER A 8 -36.03 -20.48 -12.07
CA SER A 8 -36.37 -20.67 -10.64
C SER A 8 -37.76 -20.12 -10.31
N SER A 9 -38.09 -18.92 -10.80
CA SER A 9 -39.41 -18.30 -10.64
C SER A 9 -40.54 -19.13 -11.29
N ALA A 10 -40.28 -19.72 -12.46
CA ALA A 10 -41.21 -20.63 -13.12
C ALA A 10 -41.42 -21.92 -12.30
N SER A 11 -40.34 -22.56 -11.82
CA SER A 11 -40.41 -23.76 -10.98
C SER A 11 -41.20 -23.50 -9.67
N LEU A 12 -40.95 -22.37 -9.01
CA LEU A 12 -41.69 -21.97 -7.80
C LEU A 12 -43.19 -21.76 -8.09
N LYS A 13 -43.54 -21.13 -9.21
CA LYS A 13 -44.95 -20.96 -9.62
C LYS A 13 -45.67 -22.29 -9.84
N ASP A 14 -45.01 -23.27 -10.45
CA ASP A 14 -45.65 -24.57 -10.69
C ASP A 14 -45.74 -25.42 -9.42
N GLN A 15 -44.76 -25.34 -8.52
CA GLN A 15 -44.88 -25.92 -7.16
C GLN A 15 -46.05 -25.31 -6.38
N LEU A 16 -46.25 -23.98 -6.46
CA LEU A 16 -47.35 -23.28 -5.80
C LEU A 16 -48.72 -23.74 -6.34
N LYS A 17 -48.88 -23.81 -7.67
CA LYS A 17 -50.09 -24.39 -8.30
C LYS A 17 -50.35 -25.84 -7.87
N GLN A 18 -49.30 -26.66 -7.75
CA GLN A 18 -49.43 -28.04 -7.32
C GLN A 18 -49.89 -28.15 -5.86
N ARG A 19 -49.44 -27.22 -4.99
CA ARG A 19 -49.89 -27.12 -3.60
C ARG A 19 -51.33 -26.63 -3.51
N ASP A 20 -51.73 -25.62 -4.28
CA ASP A 20 -53.13 -25.16 -4.34
C ASP A 20 -54.09 -26.28 -4.80
N GLN A 21 -53.69 -27.08 -5.79
CA GLN A 21 -54.47 -28.24 -6.22
C GLN A 21 -54.55 -29.34 -5.15
N SER A 22 -53.49 -29.55 -4.37
CA SER A 22 -53.50 -30.49 -3.26
C SER A 22 -54.38 -30.01 -2.11
N LEU A 23 -54.36 -28.70 -1.81
CA LEU A 23 -55.14 -28.08 -0.75
C LEU A 23 -56.64 -28.20 -1.05
N ARG A 24 -57.06 -27.87 -2.27
CA ARG A 24 -58.45 -28.05 -2.73
C ARG A 24 -58.97 -29.49 -2.67
N LYS A 25 -58.09 -30.49 -2.84
CA LYS A 25 -58.47 -31.90 -2.65
C LYS A 25 -58.73 -32.23 -1.19
N VAL A 26 -57.86 -31.76 -0.29
CA VAL A 26 -58.03 -31.95 1.16
C VAL A 26 -59.28 -31.20 1.68
N GLU A 27 -59.60 -30.02 1.15
CA GLU A 27 -60.86 -29.32 1.43
C GLU A 27 -62.08 -30.16 1.00
N GLN A 28 -62.08 -30.73 -0.21
CA GLN A 28 -63.15 -31.61 -0.69
C GLN A 28 -63.27 -32.91 0.13
N GLU A 29 -62.16 -33.48 0.59
CA GLU A 29 -62.15 -34.63 1.49
C GLU A 29 -62.71 -34.27 2.87
N MET A 30 -62.35 -33.09 3.41
CA MET A 30 -62.89 -32.56 4.67
C MET A 30 -64.40 -32.31 4.57
N ASP A 31 -64.89 -31.73 3.48
CA ASP A 31 -66.33 -31.54 3.23
C ASP A 31 -67.07 -32.88 3.12
N SER A 32 -66.46 -33.88 2.45
CA SER A 32 -67.01 -35.23 2.36
C SER A 32 -67.09 -35.94 3.71
N LEU A 33 -66.04 -35.79 4.54
CA LEU A 33 -66.01 -36.32 5.91
C LEU A 33 -66.99 -35.58 6.83
N SER A 34 -67.11 -34.26 6.69
CA SER A 34 -68.10 -33.44 7.40
C SER A 34 -69.53 -33.89 7.07
N PHE A 35 -69.83 -34.11 5.79
CA PHE A 35 -71.13 -34.63 5.35
C PHE A 35 -71.41 -36.04 5.91
N ARG A 36 -70.43 -36.96 5.88
CA ARG A 36 -70.57 -38.29 6.49
C ARG A 36 -70.78 -38.22 8.00
N ASN A 37 -70.06 -37.33 8.70
CA ASN A 37 -70.22 -37.13 10.14
C ASN A 37 -71.58 -36.53 10.49
N GLN A 38 -72.11 -35.59 9.70
CA GLN A 38 -73.49 -35.10 9.86
C GLN A 38 -74.54 -36.19 9.60
N GLN A 39 -74.29 -37.07 8.62
CA GLN A 39 -75.18 -38.19 8.31
C GLN A 39 -75.14 -39.28 9.40
N LEU A 40 -73.98 -39.54 9.99
CA LEU A 40 -73.82 -40.39 11.18
C LEU A 40 -74.49 -39.76 12.40
N ALA A 41 -74.30 -38.46 12.65
CA ALA A 41 -74.95 -37.74 13.75
C ALA A 41 -76.48 -37.84 13.67
N LYS A 42 -77.08 -37.56 12.49
CA LYS A 42 -78.52 -37.76 12.27
C LYS A 42 -78.99 -39.20 12.44
N ARG A 43 -78.15 -40.19 12.11
CA ARG A 43 -78.47 -41.60 12.33
C ARG A 43 -78.41 -41.99 13.81
N VAL A 44 -77.46 -41.43 14.57
CA VAL A 44 -77.40 -41.58 16.03
C VAL A 44 -78.58 -40.90 16.70
N GLU A 45 -78.96 -39.70 16.26
CA GLU A 45 -80.13 -38.94 16.72
C GLU A 45 -81.43 -39.74 16.49
N LEU A 46 -81.65 -40.28 15.28
CA LEU A 46 -82.78 -41.17 14.99
C LEU A 46 -82.76 -42.45 15.83
N LEU A 47 -81.59 -43.07 16.07
CA LEU A 47 -81.49 -44.25 16.92
C LEU A 47 -81.76 -43.92 18.40
N GLN A 48 -81.45 -42.70 18.86
CA GLN A 48 -81.81 -42.20 20.19
C GLN A 48 -83.32 -41.93 20.31
N GLU A 49 -83.95 -41.36 19.27
CA GLU A 49 -85.40 -41.21 19.19
C GLU A 49 -86.13 -42.57 19.16
N GLU A 50 -85.61 -43.55 18.40
CA GLU A 50 -86.14 -44.92 18.38
C GLU A 50 -85.99 -45.63 19.73
N LEU A 51 -84.87 -45.44 20.45
CA LEU A 51 -84.67 -45.96 21.81
C LEU A 51 -85.67 -45.32 22.79
N ALA A 52 -85.82 -44.00 22.78
CA ALA A 52 -86.79 -43.30 23.63
C ALA A 52 -88.24 -43.71 23.32
N ALA A 53 -88.58 -43.94 22.04
CA ALA A 53 -89.88 -44.44 21.62
C ALA A 53 -90.13 -45.92 21.99
N SER A 54 -89.06 -46.72 22.09
CA SER A 54 -89.09 -48.11 22.54
C SER A 54 -89.30 -48.21 24.05
N GLU A 55 -88.57 -47.43 24.84
CA GLU A 55 -88.74 -47.34 26.30
C GLU A 55 -90.15 -46.81 26.67
N ALA A 56 -90.72 -45.90 25.86
CA ALA A 56 -92.08 -45.39 26.03
C ALA A 56 -93.21 -46.42 25.78
N LYS A 57 -92.91 -47.66 25.34
CA LYS A 57 -93.90 -48.73 25.09
C LYS A 57 -93.74 -49.97 26.00
N GLY A 58 -93.21 -49.78 27.22
CA GLY A 58 -92.94 -50.81 28.23
C GLY A 58 -93.99 -51.04 29.35
N LYS A 59 -95.28 -51.23 29.02
CA LYS A 59 -96.40 -51.77 29.86
C LYS A 59 -96.83 -51.07 31.18
N LYS A 60 -98.17 -50.89 31.27
CA LYS A 60 -98.96 -50.45 32.44
C LYS A 60 -99.39 -51.61 33.36
N GLY A 61 -99.69 -51.30 34.64
CA GLY A 61 -100.48 -52.13 35.58
C GLY A 61 -100.00 -51.96 37.04
N LYS A 62 -100.82 -51.99 38.10
CA LYS A 62 -102.23 -52.41 38.25
C LYS A 62 -102.87 -51.77 39.52
N THR A 63 -104.20 -51.73 39.58
CA THR A 63 -105.02 -51.17 40.68
C THR A 63 -105.16 -52.12 41.90
N LYS A 64 -105.63 -51.59 43.05
CA LYS A 64 -105.88 -52.23 44.38
C LYS A 64 -106.64 -53.58 44.38
N GLY A 65 -106.38 -54.42 45.40
CA GLY A 65 -107.21 -55.55 45.88
C GLY A 65 -106.50 -56.46 46.93
N ASP A 66 -107.22 -57.05 47.89
CA ASP A 66 -106.71 -57.69 49.13
C ASP A 66 -106.52 -59.26 49.14
N SER A 67 -105.50 -59.74 49.89
CA SER A 67 -105.36 -61.01 50.72
C SER A 67 -105.55 -62.46 50.11
N PRO A 68 -105.25 -63.60 50.81
CA PRO A 68 -103.92 -64.14 51.23
C PRO A 68 -103.65 -65.71 51.12
N SER A 69 -102.38 -66.18 51.37
CA SER A 69 -101.92 -67.41 52.15
C SER A 69 -101.20 -68.70 51.55
N GLN A 70 -100.02 -69.06 52.17
CA GLN A 70 -99.22 -70.35 52.31
C GLN A 70 -98.58 -71.08 51.05
N GLN A 71 -97.69 -72.14 51.06
CA GLN A 71 -97.02 -73.07 52.06
C GLN A 71 -95.71 -73.76 51.50
N GLY A 72 -94.90 -74.54 52.28
CA GLY A 72 -93.76 -75.43 51.79
C GLY A 72 -92.81 -76.04 52.89
N LEU A 73 -91.88 -77.02 52.58
CA LEU A 73 -90.64 -77.33 53.40
C LEU A 73 -89.59 -78.45 53.02
N GLN A 74 -89.74 -79.38 52.05
CA GLN A 74 -88.87 -80.61 52.01
C GLN A 74 -87.51 -80.51 51.25
N THR A 75 -87.15 -79.38 50.65
CA THR A 75 -86.08 -79.30 49.63
C THR A 75 -84.64 -79.08 50.14
N GLN A 76 -84.38 -79.12 51.45
CA GLN A 76 -83.19 -78.45 52.03
C GLN A 76 -81.80 -79.07 51.70
N SER A 77 -81.62 -80.39 51.83
CA SER A 77 -80.28 -80.98 52.09
C SER A 77 -79.32 -81.14 50.90
N VAL A 78 -79.80 -81.41 49.68
CA VAL A 78 -78.90 -81.59 48.51
C VAL A 78 -78.26 -80.27 48.07
N PHE A 79 -78.86 -79.14 48.46
CA PHE A 79 -78.31 -77.82 48.20
C PHE A 79 -77.04 -77.55 49.02
N ASP A 80 -76.85 -78.19 50.18
CA ASP A 80 -75.77 -77.84 51.11
C ASP A 80 -74.36 -78.25 50.62
N GLU A 81 -74.19 -79.43 50.00
CA GLU A 81 -72.89 -79.83 49.43
C GLU A 81 -72.53 -79.05 48.16
N ASP A 82 -73.51 -78.80 47.30
CA ASP A 82 -73.32 -78.06 46.05
C ASP A 82 -73.06 -76.57 46.34
N LEU A 83 -73.66 -76.04 47.40
CA LEU A 83 -73.34 -74.75 48.00
C LEU A 83 -71.90 -74.72 48.53
N GLN A 84 -71.43 -75.77 49.21
CA GLN A 84 -70.07 -75.80 49.78
C GLN A 84 -68.96 -75.84 48.71
N LYS A 85 -69.13 -76.57 47.60
CA LYS A 85 -68.19 -76.50 46.46
C LYS A 85 -68.22 -75.14 45.78
N LYS A 86 -69.42 -74.56 45.58
CA LYS A 86 -69.54 -73.20 45.05
C LYS A 86 -68.91 -72.16 45.97
N ILE A 87 -68.97 -72.32 47.29
CA ILE A 87 -68.26 -71.45 48.25
C ILE A 87 -66.75 -71.51 48.01
N GLN A 88 -66.14 -72.70 47.91
CA GLN A 88 -64.70 -72.85 47.67
C GLN A 88 -64.24 -72.35 46.30
N GLU A 89 -65.03 -72.60 45.24
CA GLU A 89 -64.73 -72.07 43.91
C GLU A 89 -64.84 -70.54 43.88
N ASN A 90 -65.87 -69.98 44.52
CA ASN A 90 -66.07 -68.54 44.62
C ASN A 90 -65.00 -67.88 45.50
N GLU A 91 -64.52 -68.53 46.57
CA GLU A 91 -63.36 -68.08 47.35
C GLU A 91 -62.08 -68.02 46.49
N ARG A 92 -61.80 -69.07 45.70
CA ARG A 92 -60.66 -69.09 44.77
C ARG A 92 -60.78 -68.02 43.69
N LEU A 93 -61.97 -67.83 43.13
CA LEU A 93 -62.25 -66.78 42.13
C LEU A 93 -62.16 -65.38 42.76
N HIS A 94 -62.59 -65.19 44.00
CA HIS A 94 -62.42 -63.93 44.74
C HIS A 94 -60.94 -63.59 44.95
N ILE A 95 -60.10 -64.58 45.29
CA ILE A 95 -58.65 -64.37 45.41
C ILE A 95 -58.04 -63.99 44.05
N GLN A 96 -58.33 -64.73 42.98
CA GLN A 96 -57.80 -64.42 41.64
C GLN A 96 -58.31 -63.08 41.09
N PHE A 97 -59.57 -62.73 41.35
CA PHE A 97 -60.15 -61.44 41.00
C PHE A 97 -59.49 -60.31 41.80
N TYR A 98 -59.24 -60.51 43.09
CA TYR A 98 -58.56 -59.53 43.94
C TYR A 98 -57.12 -59.30 43.51
N GLU A 99 -56.36 -60.36 43.22
CA GLU A 99 -54.99 -60.25 42.70
C GLU A 99 -54.94 -59.54 41.33
N ALA A 100 -55.89 -59.81 40.44
CA ALA A 100 -56.00 -59.13 39.15
C ALA A 100 -56.41 -57.66 39.29
N ASP A 101 -57.40 -57.34 40.14
CA ASP A 101 -57.81 -55.97 40.46
C ASP A 101 -56.67 -55.17 41.10
N GLU A 102 -55.88 -55.79 41.97
CA GLU A 102 -54.73 -55.14 42.61
C GLU A 102 -53.56 -54.92 41.62
N GLN A 103 -53.30 -55.86 40.71
CA GLN A 103 -52.34 -55.68 39.62
C GLN A 103 -52.78 -54.58 38.64
N HIS A 104 -54.06 -54.54 38.25
CA HIS A 104 -54.60 -53.48 37.41
C HIS A 104 -54.55 -52.12 38.13
N ARG A 105 -54.93 -52.04 39.40
CA ARG A 105 -54.84 -50.82 40.21
C ARG A 105 -53.39 -50.32 40.35
N ARG A 106 -52.41 -51.23 40.45
CA ARG A 106 -50.97 -50.87 40.43
C ARG A 106 -50.52 -50.36 39.05
N GLN A 107 -50.91 -51.01 37.96
CA GLN A 107 -50.60 -50.55 36.60
C GLN A 107 -51.25 -49.19 36.28
N GLU A 108 -52.50 -49.00 36.68
CA GLU A 108 -53.24 -47.75 36.54
C GLU A 108 -52.56 -46.63 37.35
N ALA A 109 -52.12 -46.91 38.58
CA ALA A 109 -51.35 -45.95 39.38
C ALA A 109 -49.99 -45.59 38.75
N GLN A 110 -49.28 -46.57 38.17
CA GLN A 110 -48.02 -46.31 37.46
C GLN A 110 -48.23 -45.49 36.18
N LEU A 111 -49.27 -45.77 35.42
CA LEU A 111 -49.61 -45.02 34.21
C LEU A 111 -50.09 -43.59 34.53
N LYS A 112 -50.87 -43.41 35.59
CA LYS A 112 -51.25 -42.08 36.10
C LYS A 112 -50.03 -41.28 36.55
N ALA A 113 -49.16 -41.86 37.37
CA ALA A 113 -47.93 -41.19 37.81
C ALA A 113 -47.04 -40.77 36.63
N ARG A 114 -46.97 -41.58 35.57
CA ARG A 114 -46.23 -41.27 34.34
C ARG A 114 -46.92 -40.24 33.45
N LEU A 115 -48.26 -40.17 33.45
CA LEU A 115 -49.01 -39.08 32.82
C LEU A 115 -48.77 -37.77 33.56
N ASP A 116 -48.89 -37.74 34.89
CA ASP A 116 -48.62 -36.56 35.73
C ASP A 116 -47.18 -36.02 35.55
N GLU A 117 -46.20 -36.90 35.30
CA GLU A 117 -44.81 -36.54 35.01
C GLU A 117 -44.66 -35.94 33.60
N LEU A 118 -45.24 -36.59 32.58
CA LEU A 118 -45.23 -36.09 31.20
C LEU A 118 -46.01 -34.77 31.02
N GLU A 119 -47.11 -34.57 31.75
CA GLU A 119 -47.87 -33.32 31.76
C GLU A 119 -47.01 -32.18 32.35
N LYS A 120 -46.31 -32.41 33.46
CA LYS A 120 -45.38 -31.42 34.05
C LYS A 120 -44.19 -31.10 33.16
N ASP A 121 -43.63 -32.09 32.47
CA ASP A 121 -42.55 -31.86 31.50
C ASP A 121 -43.05 -31.07 30.29
N SER A 122 -44.27 -31.37 29.81
CA SER A 122 -44.94 -30.61 28.75
C SER A 122 -45.19 -29.14 29.15
N GLU A 123 -45.70 -28.90 30.37
CA GLU A 123 -45.89 -27.54 30.92
C GLU A 123 -44.55 -26.78 31.04
N GLN A 124 -43.49 -27.43 31.50
CA GLN A 124 -42.15 -26.84 31.59
C GLN A 124 -41.59 -26.50 30.21
N HIS A 125 -41.72 -27.41 29.23
CA HIS A 125 -41.29 -27.15 27.86
C HIS A 125 -42.08 -26.02 27.22
N GLN A 126 -43.41 -25.95 27.44
CA GLN A 126 -44.24 -24.85 26.95
C GLN A 126 -43.79 -23.51 27.56
N ALA A 127 -43.57 -23.45 28.88
CA ALA A 127 -43.07 -22.23 29.55
C ALA A 127 -41.70 -21.77 29.03
N VAL A 128 -40.80 -22.71 28.66
CA VAL A 128 -39.52 -22.39 28.02
C VAL A 128 -39.71 -21.86 26.60
N VAL A 129 -40.61 -22.46 25.81
CA VAL A 129 -40.95 -21.99 24.45
C VAL A 129 -41.55 -20.58 24.49
N ASP A 130 -42.49 -20.32 25.41
CA ASP A 130 -43.10 -19.00 25.59
C ASP A 130 -42.06 -17.96 26.04
N GLY A 131 -41.20 -18.31 27.01
CA GLY A 131 -40.13 -17.45 27.49
C GLY A 131 -39.06 -17.14 26.42
N LEU A 132 -38.77 -18.08 25.51
CA LEU A 132 -37.91 -17.83 24.35
C LEU A 132 -38.62 -16.95 23.31
N THR A 133 -39.90 -17.21 23.04
CA THR A 133 -40.71 -16.46 22.08
C THR A 133 -40.80 -14.98 22.48
N THR A 134 -41.07 -14.69 23.75
CA THR A 134 -41.07 -13.31 24.28
C THR A 134 -39.70 -12.64 24.12
N LYS A 135 -38.59 -13.32 24.47
CA LYS A 135 -37.23 -12.78 24.31
C LYS A 135 -36.86 -12.47 22.85
N TYR A 136 -37.29 -13.33 21.92
CA TYR A 136 -37.08 -13.07 20.48
C TYR A 136 -37.95 -11.91 20.00
N MET A 137 -39.21 -11.81 20.45
CA MET A 137 -40.12 -10.70 20.13
C MET A 137 -39.56 -9.35 20.61
N GLU A 138 -39.18 -9.23 21.89
CA GLU A 138 -38.52 -8.03 22.44
C GLU A 138 -37.24 -7.65 21.68
N THR A 139 -36.48 -8.64 21.22
CA THR A 139 -35.24 -8.42 20.47
C THR A 139 -35.53 -7.93 19.05
N ILE A 140 -36.58 -8.45 18.40
CA ILE A 140 -37.06 -7.98 17.10
C ILE A 140 -37.57 -6.53 17.22
N GLU A 141 -38.39 -6.21 18.22
CA GLU A 141 -38.89 -4.85 18.46
C GLU A 141 -37.75 -3.86 18.71
N ARG A 142 -36.76 -4.23 19.52
CA ARG A 142 -35.55 -3.43 19.76
C ARG A 142 -34.78 -3.16 18.47
N LEU A 143 -34.57 -4.18 17.65
CA LEU A 143 -33.89 -4.06 16.35
C LEU A 143 -34.70 -3.22 15.33
N GLN A 144 -36.03 -3.31 15.34
CA GLN A 144 -36.90 -2.47 14.52
C GLN A 144 -36.84 -0.99 14.95
N SER A 145 -36.85 -0.73 16.25
CA SER A 145 -36.67 0.62 16.81
C SER A 145 -35.30 1.22 16.44
N ASP A 146 -34.23 0.42 16.57
CA ASP A 146 -32.88 0.81 16.18
C ASP A 146 -32.75 1.06 14.67
N LYS A 147 -33.36 0.22 13.84
CA LYS A 147 -33.43 0.42 12.38
C LYS A 147 -34.09 1.75 12.04
N ALA A 148 -35.29 2.03 12.57
CA ALA A 148 -36.00 3.28 12.32
C ALA A 148 -35.18 4.51 12.78
N ARG A 149 -34.52 4.42 13.94
CA ARG A 149 -33.62 5.45 14.47
C ARG A 149 -32.39 5.70 13.57
N LEU A 150 -31.84 4.64 12.95
CA LEU A 150 -30.72 4.75 12.00
C LEU A 150 -31.17 5.31 10.65
N GLU A 151 -32.34 4.92 10.15
CA GLU A 151 -32.92 5.47 8.92
C GLU A 151 -33.16 6.98 9.02
N VAL A 152 -33.72 7.46 10.14
CA VAL A 152 -33.88 8.91 10.39
C VAL A 152 -32.53 9.63 10.42
N LYS A 153 -31.50 9.06 11.07
CA LYS A 153 -30.14 9.63 11.07
C LYS A 153 -29.53 9.69 9.67
N ALA A 154 -29.68 8.61 8.88
CA ALA A 154 -29.18 8.55 7.51
C ALA A 154 -29.82 9.63 6.63
N GLN A 155 -31.15 9.80 6.70
CA GLN A 155 -31.86 10.87 5.99
C GLN A 155 -31.41 12.27 6.42
N THR A 156 -31.15 12.48 7.71
CA THR A 156 -30.67 13.79 8.21
C THR A 156 -29.27 14.10 7.68
N LEU A 157 -28.33 13.15 7.75
CA LEU A 157 -27.00 13.29 7.16
C LEU A 157 -27.05 13.48 5.63
N GLU A 158 -28.01 12.86 4.94
CA GLU A 158 -28.21 13.07 3.50
C GLU A 158 -28.69 14.49 3.18
N ARG A 159 -29.59 15.06 4.01
CA ARG A 159 -30.02 16.47 3.90
C ARG A 159 -28.86 17.42 4.16
N GLU A 160 -28.10 17.23 5.24
CA GLU A 160 -26.90 18.02 5.56
C GLU A 160 -25.85 17.94 4.44
N ALA A 161 -25.65 16.76 3.84
CA ALA A 161 -24.73 16.58 2.72
C ALA A 161 -25.23 17.28 1.44
N LYS A 162 -26.56 17.29 1.19
CA LYS A 162 -27.17 18.07 0.09
C LYS A 162 -27.00 19.57 0.32
N GLU A 163 -27.23 20.05 1.53
CA GLU A 163 -27.07 21.46 1.90
C GLU A 163 -25.61 21.92 1.82
N CYS A 164 -24.65 21.10 2.27
CA CYS A 164 -23.23 21.37 2.08
C CYS A 164 -22.82 21.41 0.60
N ARG A 165 -23.40 20.56 -0.26
CA ARG A 165 -23.17 20.64 -1.72
C ARG A 165 -23.74 21.94 -2.31
N MET A 166 -24.99 22.28 -2.00
CA MET A 166 -25.63 23.54 -2.41
C MET A 166 -24.78 24.75 -2.00
N ARG A 167 -24.38 24.83 -0.72
CA ARG A 167 -23.48 25.91 -0.24
C ARG A 167 -22.13 25.90 -0.95
N THR A 168 -21.58 24.73 -1.27
CA THR A 168 -20.33 24.62 -2.04
C THR A 168 -20.50 25.14 -3.47
N GLU A 169 -21.63 24.86 -4.12
CA GLU A 169 -21.97 25.38 -5.45
C GLU A 169 -22.20 26.90 -5.42
N GLU A 170 -22.90 27.43 -4.40
CA GLU A 170 -23.03 28.88 -4.15
C GLU A 170 -21.66 29.55 -3.95
N TRP A 171 -20.78 28.95 -3.13
CA TRP A 171 -19.39 29.41 -2.96
C TRP A 171 -18.61 29.32 -4.27
N TYR A 172 -18.80 28.29 -5.10
CA TYR A 172 -18.17 28.21 -6.43
C TYR A 172 -18.69 29.32 -7.36
N VAL A 173 -19.97 29.66 -7.34
CA VAL A 173 -20.55 30.74 -8.14
C VAL A 173 -20.05 32.11 -7.66
N LEU A 174 -20.01 32.35 -6.36
CA LEU A 174 -19.46 33.57 -5.76
C LEU A 174 -17.95 33.70 -6.03
N LEU A 175 -17.19 32.61 -5.89
CA LEU A 175 -15.76 32.56 -6.21
C LEU A 175 -15.53 32.75 -7.72
N PHE A 176 -16.39 32.21 -8.59
CA PHE A 176 -16.33 32.41 -10.04
C PHE A 176 -16.60 33.88 -10.39
N TYR A 177 -17.57 34.53 -9.75
CA TYR A 177 -17.80 35.97 -9.88
C TYR A 177 -16.61 36.80 -9.37
N SER A 178 -16.03 36.48 -8.21
CA SER A 178 -14.84 37.16 -7.68
C SER A 178 -13.59 36.93 -8.54
N LEU A 179 -13.38 35.72 -9.08
CA LEU A 179 -12.28 35.41 -9.99
C LEU A 179 -12.45 36.11 -11.35
N ARG A 180 -13.70 36.29 -11.82
CA ARG A 180 -14.00 37.04 -13.04
C ARG A 180 -13.82 38.56 -12.86
N MET A 181 -13.99 39.07 -11.64
CA MET A 181 -13.54 40.42 -11.25
C MET A 181 -12.01 40.51 -11.05
N ALA A 182 -11.32 39.36 -10.94
CA ALA A 182 -9.87 39.24 -10.88
C ALA A 182 -9.25 38.80 -12.22
N GLU A 183 -9.87 39.12 -13.37
CA GLU A 183 -9.22 39.04 -14.69
C GLU A 183 -8.10 40.11 -14.80
N SER A 184 -6.98 39.85 -14.12
CA SER A 184 -5.77 40.68 -14.11
C SER A 184 -4.95 40.57 -15.41
N THR A 185 -5.61 40.32 -16.55
CA THR A 185 -4.96 40.25 -17.87
C THR A 185 -4.37 41.60 -18.33
N LYS A 186 -4.67 42.69 -17.60
CA LYS A 186 -4.15 44.04 -17.85
C LYS A 186 -2.88 44.40 -17.06
N PHE A 187 -2.48 43.61 -16.05
CA PHE A 187 -1.30 43.88 -15.24
C PHE A 187 -0.35 42.68 -15.28
N GLY A 188 0.66 42.76 -16.16
CA GLY A 188 1.59 41.66 -16.44
C GLY A 188 2.39 41.16 -15.22
N ASP A 189 2.58 42.01 -14.22
CA ASP A 189 3.34 41.69 -12.99
C ASP A 189 2.68 40.56 -12.18
N TYR A 190 1.34 40.53 -12.14
CA TYR A 190 0.58 39.52 -11.39
C TYR A 190 0.44 38.19 -12.14
N ASN A 191 0.82 38.11 -13.43
CA ASN A 191 0.84 36.82 -14.15
C ASN A 191 1.82 35.81 -13.51
N SER A 192 2.83 36.29 -12.78
CA SER A 192 3.76 35.51 -11.97
C SER A 192 3.11 34.68 -10.84
N LEU A 193 1.86 35.00 -10.47
CA LEU A 193 1.06 34.32 -9.44
C LEU A 193 0.09 33.28 -10.02
N ASN A 194 -0.12 33.25 -11.34
CA ASN A 194 -1.00 32.28 -11.98
C ASN A 194 -0.46 30.86 -11.78
N VAL A 195 -1.34 29.88 -11.55
CA VAL A 195 -0.96 28.46 -11.56
C VAL A 195 -1.40 27.88 -12.91
N PRO A 196 -0.48 27.46 -13.80
CA PRO A 196 -0.86 26.93 -15.11
C PRO A 196 -1.71 25.65 -14.98
N PRO A 197 -2.63 25.41 -15.92
CA PRO A 197 -3.38 24.15 -15.96
C PRO A 197 -2.42 22.99 -16.19
N HIS A 198 -2.21 22.15 -15.17
CA HIS A 198 -1.26 21.05 -15.26
C HIS A 198 -1.78 19.93 -16.17
N ASN A 199 -1.27 19.86 -17.41
CA ASN A 199 -1.58 18.78 -18.34
C ASN A 199 -0.60 17.60 -18.15
N ARG A 200 -0.94 16.70 -17.21
CA ARG A 200 -0.16 15.48 -16.91
C ARG A 200 0.12 14.62 -18.15
N ARG A 201 -0.85 14.50 -19.08
CA ARG A 201 -0.68 13.74 -20.34
C ARG A 201 0.41 14.34 -21.23
N HIS A 202 0.47 15.66 -21.34
CA HIS A 202 1.53 16.35 -22.07
C HIS A 202 2.89 16.13 -21.39
N GLN A 203 2.99 16.22 -20.05
CA GLN A 203 4.26 16.01 -19.34
C GLN A 203 4.78 14.56 -19.43
N LEU A 204 3.88 13.56 -19.34
CA LEU A 204 4.25 12.16 -19.57
C LEU A 204 4.76 11.93 -20.99
N LYS A 205 4.10 12.50 -22.02
CA LYS A 205 4.61 12.43 -23.39
C LYS A 205 5.94 13.18 -23.57
N ALA A 206 6.11 14.35 -22.95
CA ALA A 206 7.37 15.09 -23.00
C ALA A 206 8.54 14.28 -22.41
N ARG A 207 8.31 13.60 -21.27
CA ARG A 207 9.30 12.75 -20.62
C ARG A 207 9.63 11.51 -21.46
N ASP A 208 8.64 10.84 -22.02
CA ASP A 208 8.81 9.68 -22.90
C ASP A 208 9.61 10.03 -24.17
N VAL A 209 9.22 11.12 -24.87
CA VAL A 209 9.94 11.64 -26.03
C VAL A 209 11.38 12.01 -25.67
N ALA A 210 11.63 12.68 -24.54
CA ALA A 210 12.98 12.98 -24.08
C ALA A 210 13.79 11.71 -23.74
N GLY A 211 13.17 10.69 -23.14
CA GLY A 211 13.80 9.41 -22.84
C GLY A 211 14.20 8.63 -24.10
N GLN A 212 13.34 8.61 -25.12
CA GLN A 212 13.66 8.04 -26.44
C GLN A 212 14.81 8.79 -27.11
N ALA A 213 14.81 10.13 -27.05
CA ALA A 213 15.88 10.96 -27.59
C ALA A 213 17.25 10.67 -26.93
N VAL A 214 17.28 10.40 -25.61
CA VAL A 214 18.51 9.96 -24.92
C VAL A 214 19.06 8.68 -25.55
N GLY A 215 18.23 7.64 -25.75
CA GLY A 215 18.67 6.39 -26.37
C GLY A 215 19.26 6.60 -27.78
N PHE A 216 18.63 7.43 -28.61
CA PHE A 216 19.14 7.73 -29.95
C PHE A 216 20.44 8.54 -29.96
N VAL A 217 20.63 9.44 -28.99
CA VAL A 217 21.90 10.19 -28.87
C VAL A 217 23.01 9.34 -28.25
N GLN A 218 22.69 8.35 -27.41
CA GLN A 218 23.66 7.34 -26.96
C GLN A 218 24.18 6.49 -28.14
N ASP A 219 23.28 5.99 -28.99
CA ASP A 219 23.63 5.32 -30.25
C ASP A 219 24.53 6.20 -31.15
N LEU A 220 24.19 7.50 -31.28
CA LEU A 220 24.97 8.46 -32.06
C LEU A 220 26.36 8.73 -31.46
N VAL A 221 26.45 8.96 -30.14
CA VAL A 221 27.70 9.20 -29.41
C VAL A 221 28.64 8.01 -29.56
N ALA A 222 28.15 6.79 -29.38
CA ALA A 222 28.94 5.57 -29.59
C ALA A 222 29.45 5.46 -31.04
N ALA A 223 28.60 5.73 -32.03
CA ALA A 223 29.00 5.70 -33.44
C ALA A 223 30.06 6.77 -33.78
N LEU A 224 29.92 7.99 -33.27
CA LEU A 224 30.87 9.09 -33.48
C LEU A 224 32.23 8.84 -32.81
N LEU A 225 32.25 8.37 -31.57
CA LEU A 225 33.48 7.99 -30.86
C LEU A 225 34.26 6.92 -31.65
N ASN A 226 33.56 5.89 -32.12
CA ASN A 226 34.15 4.83 -32.93
C ASN A 226 34.68 5.36 -34.27
N PHE A 227 33.90 6.19 -34.98
CA PHE A 227 34.31 6.77 -36.25
C PHE A 227 35.59 7.62 -36.13
N HIS A 228 35.67 8.50 -35.13
CA HIS A 228 36.87 9.30 -34.90
C HIS A 228 38.07 8.44 -34.48
N SER A 229 37.86 7.44 -33.60
CA SER A 229 38.93 6.54 -33.13
C SER A 229 39.48 5.62 -34.23
N TYR A 230 38.63 5.09 -35.11
CA TYR A 230 39.10 4.29 -36.24
C TYR A 230 39.70 5.16 -37.36
N THR A 231 39.28 6.42 -37.49
CA THR A 231 39.97 7.39 -38.35
C THR A 231 41.37 7.69 -37.82
N GLU A 232 41.52 7.92 -36.51
CA GLU A 232 42.83 8.12 -35.84
C GLU A 232 43.76 6.93 -36.08
N GLN A 233 43.25 5.70 -35.95
CA GLN A 233 44.03 4.49 -36.24
C GLN A 233 44.41 4.40 -37.73
N ARG A 234 43.48 4.65 -38.66
CA ARG A 234 43.76 4.54 -40.10
C ARG A 234 44.81 5.55 -40.57
N VAL A 235 44.82 6.76 -40.01
CA VAL A 235 45.82 7.81 -40.27
C VAL A 235 47.26 7.40 -39.90
N HIS A 236 47.43 6.38 -39.04
CA HIS A 236 48.74 5.77 -38.72
C HIS A 236 49.08 4.52 -39.55
N ILE A 237 48.24 4.14 -40.51
CA ILE A 237 48.35 2.88 -41.29
C ILE A 237 48.40 3.18 -42.79
N TYR A 238 47.69 4.21 -43.25
CA TYR A 238 47.57 4.59 -44.65
C TYR A 238 47.66 6.12 -44.79
N PRO A 239 48.39 6.66 -45.79
CA PRO A 239 49.01 5.96 -46.91
C PRO A 239 50.30 5.19 -46.59
N LEU A 240 50.96 5.49 -45.47
CA LEU A 240 52.18 4.83 -45.00
C LEU A 240 51.96 4.25 -43.60
N ASP A 241 52.40 3.01 -43.36
CA ASP A 241 52.26 2.39 -42.03
C ASP A 241 53.34 2.92 -41.08
N SER A 242 52.90 3.46 -39.95
CA SER A 242 53.75 4.01 -38.88
C SER A 242 54.77 3.04 -38.28
N SER A 243 54.63 1.74 -38.53
CA SER A 243 55.62 0.71 -38.18
C SER A 243 56.80 0.60 -39.15
N ILE A 244 56.71 1.22 -40.33
CA ILE A 244 57.71 1.18 -41.40
C ILE A 244 58.32 2.56 -41.64
N GLU A 245 57.50 3.61 -41.70
CA GLU A 245 57.92 4.98 -41.97
C GLU A 245 57.27 5.98 -40.98
N PRO A 246 57.91 7.13 -40.70
CA PRO A 246 57.33 8.16 -39.84
C PRO A 246 56.07 8.77 -40.49
N VAL A 247 55.00 8.89 -39.70
CA VAL A 247 53.74 9.56 -40.11
C VAL A 247 54.02 11.02 -40.49
N SER A 248 53.36 11.52 -41.54
CA SER A 248 53.52 12.92 -41.99
C SER A 248 53.23 13.91 -40.85
N PRO A 249 53.89 15.09 -40.80
CA PRO A 249 53.63 16.09 -39.76
C PRO A 249 52.17 16.56 -39.71
N LEU A 250 51.49 16.53 -40.86
CA LEU A 250 50.05 16.78 -40.97
C LEU A 250 49.25 15.69 -40.25
N ASN A 251 49.45 14.42 -40.62
CA ASN A 251 48.70 13.29 -40.09
C ASN A 251 48.99 13.04 -38.60
N GLN A 252 50.21 13.31 -38.14
CA GLN A 252 50.55 13.29 -36.71
C GLN A 252 49.70 14.32 -35.93
N LYS A 253 49.56 15.55 -36.46
CA LYS A 253 48.74 16.59 -35.84
C LYS A 253 47.23 16.31 -35.97
N PHE A 254 46.81 15.70 -37.08
CA PHE A 254 45.42 15.26 -37.27
C PHE A 254 45.04 14.20 -36.24
N SER A 255 45.89 13.17 -36.05
CA SER A 255 45.72 12.16 -35.02
C SER A 255 45.65 12.77 -33.62
N GLN A 256 46.54 13.71 -33.26
CA GLN A 256 46.50 14.37 -31.95
C GLN A 256 45.14 15.03 -31.68
N TYR A 257 44.56 15.71 -32.67
CA TYR A 257 43.22 16.27 -32.53
C TYR A 257 42.12 15.21 -32.51
N LEU A 258 42.21 14.14 -33.33
CA LEU A 258 41.26 13.04 -33.25
C LEU A 258 41.29 12.35 -31.87
N HIS A 259 42.44 12.25 -31.23
CA HIS A 259 42.56 11.69 -29.88
C HIS A 259 41.74 12.46 -28.82
N GLU A 260 41.58 13.78 -29.02
CA GLU A 260 40.75 14.63 -28.14
C GLU A 260 39.23 14.35 -28.28
N ASN A 261 38.77 13.56 -29.27
CA ASN A 261 37.35 13.45 -29.65
C ASN A 261 36.41 13.16 -28.48
N ALA A 262 36.83 12.31 -27.53
CA ALA A 262 36.00 11.89 -26.40
C ALA A 262 35.56 13.07 -25.52
N ALA A 263 36.40 14.10 -25.38
CA ALA A 263 36.12 15.30 -24.60
C ALA A 263 34.99 16.16 -25.21
N TYR A 264 34.74 16.05 -26.51
CA TYR A 264 33.71 16.80 -27.22
C TYR A 264 32.43 15.98 -27.48
N VAL A 265 32.57 14.66 -27.70
CA VAL A 265 31.43 13.79 -28.03
C VAL A 265 30.70 13.29 -26.79
N ARG A 266 31.40 12.90 -25.71
CA ARG A 266 30.75 12.39 -24.47
C ARG A 266 29.78 13.38 -23.82
N PRO A 267 30.08 14.68 -23.69
CA PRO A 267 29.16 15.63 -23.06
C PRO A 267 27.78 15.76 -23.73
N LEU A 268 27.63 15.33 -25.00
CA LEU A 268 26.34 15.29 -25.69
C LEU A 268 25.37 14.29 -25.03
N GLU A 269 25.88 13.12 -24.62
CA GLU A 269 25.13 12.10 -23.89
C GLU A 269 24.73 12.64 -22.50
N ASP A 270 25.71 13.10 -21.71
CA ASP A 270 25.51 13.55 -20.33
C ASP A 270 24.51 14.71 -20.24
N SER A 271 24.63 15.70 -21.14
CA SER A 271 23.75 16.87 -21.14
C SER A 271 22.32 16.56 -21.56
N LEU A 272 22.12 15.63 -22.51
CA LEU A 272 20.77 15.18 -22.87
C LEU A 272 20.16 14.30 -21.78
N GLN A 273 20.96 13.49 -21.08
CA GLN A 273 20.50 12.73 -19.93
C GLN A 273 20.07 13.66 -18.78
N GLN A 274 20.82 14.74 -18.49
CA GLN A 274 20.42 15.80 -17.55
C GLN A 274 19.13 16.50 -17.99
N LEU A 275 18.93 16.72 -19.29
CA LEU A 275 17.68 17.27 -19.82
C LEU A 275 16.50 16.34 -19.50
N HIS A 276 16.58 15.06 -19.86
CA HIS A 276 15.53 14.08 -19.54
C HIS A 276 15.25 13.98 -18.02
N GLN A 277 16.30 13.98 -17.18
CA GLN A 277 16.15 13.96 -15.72
C GLN A 277 15.42 15.19 -15.18
N SER A 278 15.56 16.37 -15.81
CA SER A 278 14.86 17.59 -15.42
C SER A 278 13.35 17.58 -15.74
N ILE A 279 12.93 16.75 -16.70
CA ILE A 279 11.53 16.61 -17.12
C ILE A 279 10.85 15.57 -16.21
N THR A 280 10.06 16.05 -15.26
CA THR A 280 9.31 15.25 -14.29
C THR A 280 7.80 15.34 -14.53
N GLU A 281 7.00 14.46 -13.92
CA GLU A 281 5.54 14.60 -13.93
C GLU A 281 5.08 15.94 -13.34
N ASP A 282 5.83 16.52 -12.41
CA ASP A 282 5.43 17.75 -11.72
C ASP A 282 5.91 19.06 -12.35
N THR A 283 6.82 18.99 -13.32
CA THR A 283 7.30 20.17 -14.05
C THR A 283 6.34 20.62 -15.15
N VAL A 284 6.52 21.85 -15.63
CA VAL A 284 5.93 22.33 -16.87
C VAL A 284 7.04 22.34 -17.92
N THR A 285 6.99 21.45 -18.90
CA THR A 285 7.96 21.38 -20.01
C THR A 285 7.52 22.29 -21.17
N VAL A 286 8.21 23.42 -21.35
CA VAL A 286 8.13 24.35 -22.49
C VAL A 286 9.53 24.92 -22.76
N LEU A 287 9.81 25.52 -23.93
CA LEU A 287 11.18 25.98 -24.23
C LEU A 287 11.71 27.00 -23.21
N GLU A 288 10.81 27.80 -22.63
CA GLU A 288 11.08 28.81 -21.61
C GLU A 288 11.44 28.23 -20.23
N THR A 289 11.08 26.97 -19.95
CA THR A 289 11.39 26.28 -18.68
C THR A 289 12.49 25.22 -18.81
N VAL A 290 12.79 24.79 -20.04
CA VAL A 290 13.70 23.68 -20.33
C VAL A 290 15.15 24.17 -20.37
N GLY A 291 15.61 24.80 -19.29
CA GLY A 291 16.96 25.39 -19.18
C GLY A 291 18.12 24.40 -19.36
N LYS A 292 17.87 23.09 -19.21
CA LYS A 292 18.87 22.05 -19.51
C LYS A 292 19.11 21.81 -21.00
N LEU A 293 18.22 22.26 -21.89
CA LEU A 293 18.48 22.23 -23.33
C LEU A 293 19.66 23.12 -23.73
N ARG A 294 19.90 24.22 -23.00
CA ARG A 294 21.07 25.08 -23.21
C ARG A 294 22.39 24.33 -23.02
N ASN A 295 22.52 23.53 -21.96
CA ASN A 295 23.72 22.73 -21.72
C ASN A 295 24.00 21.76 -22.89
N PHE A 296 22.95 21.17 -23.47
CA PHE A 296 23.08 20.33 -24.67
C PHE A 296 23.47 21.15 -25.91
N ALA A 297 22.89 22.34 -26.08
CA ALA A 297 23.20 23.24 -27.19
C ALA A 297 24.64 23.78 -27.14
N GLU A 298 25.16 24.08 -25.94
CA GLU A 298 26.55 24.45 -25.67
C GLU A 298 27.50 23.29 -26.02
N ASN A 299 27.22 22.07 -25.56
CA ASN A 299 28.04 20.90 -25.88
C ASN A 299 27.99 20.53 -27.38
N PHE A 300 26.81 20.61 -28.02
CA PHE A 300 26.66 20.40 -29.46
C PHE A 300 27.41 21.45 -30.26
N SER A 301 27.41 22.70 -29.78
CA SER A 301 28.25 23.77 -30.32
C SER A 301 29.74 23.43 -30.18
N SER A 302 30.21 22.98 -29.01
CA SER A 302 31.61 22.57 -28.81
C SER A 302 32.03 21.43 -29.74
N TYR A 303 31.16 20.42 -29.95
CA TYR A 303 31.42 19.34 -30.90
C TYR A 303 31.45 19.83 -32.37
N THR A 304 30.59 20.78 -32.74
CA THR A 304 30.62 21.34 -34.10
C THR A 304 31.90 22.14 -34.36
N HIS A 305 32.36 22.94 -33.40
CA HIS A 305 33.67 23.61 -33.49
C HIS A 305 34.84 22.61 -33.53
N PHE A 306 34.73 21.46 -32.86
CA PHE A 306 35.70 20.37 -33.00
C PHE A 306 35.73 19.80 -34.43
N LEU A 307 34.57 19.55 -35.05
CA LEU A 307 34.50 19.14 -36.46
C LEU A 307 35.14 20.17 -37.40
N GLN A 308 34.86 21.46 -37.19
CA GLN A 308 35.51 22.55 -37.93
C GLN A 308 37.04 22.60 -37.73
N LYS A 309 37.53 22.35 -36.50
CA LYS A 309 38.97 22.29 -36.16
C LYS A 309 39.68 21.18 -36.93
N ILE A 310 39.06 20.00 -37.06
CA ILE A 310 39.68 18.83 -37.71
C ILE A 310 39.50 18.80 -39.24
N LEU A 311 38.44 19.41 -39.78
CA LEU A 311 38.10 19.35 -41.21
C LEU A 311 39.28 19.69 -42.14
N PRO A 312 40.06 20.78 -41.95
CA PRO A 312 41.20 21.08 -42.83
C PRO A 312 42.25 19.96 -42.87
N TYR A 313 42.50 19.31 -41.72
CA TYR A 313 43.44 18.20 -41.60
C TYR A 313 42.91 16.94 -42.28
N GLN A 314 41.62 16.63 -42.10
CA GLN A 314 40.97 15.51 -42.75
C GLN A 314 40.96 15.64 -44.28
N LEU A 315 40.74 16.85 -44.79
CA LEU A 315 40.81 17.14 -46.23
C LEU A 315 42.23 16.95 -46.75
N LYS A 316 43.23 17.55 -46.09
CA LYS A 316 44.63 17.44 -46.48
C LYS A 316 45.18 16.02 -46.34
N SER A 317 44.71 15.24 -45.37
CA SER A 317 45.04 13.81 -45.21
C SER A 317 44.60 13.02 -46.46
N LEU A 318 43.38 13.28 -46.96
CA LEU A 318 42.89 12.72 -48.22
C LEU A 318 43.62 13.25 -49.47
N GLU A 319 44.24 14.43 -49.42
CA GLU A 319 45.12 14.93 -50.48
C GLU A 319 46.47 14.18 -50.48
N GLU A 320 47.11 13.97 -49.32
CA GLU A 320 48.34 13.15 -49.20
C GLU A 320 48.10 11.70 -49.68
N GLU A 321 46.91 11.13 -49.44
CA GLU A 321 46.51 9.84 -50.00
C GLU A 321 46.42 9.86 -51.54
N CYS A 322 46.02 10.97 -52.16
CA CYS A 322 46.00 11.12 -53.62
C CYS A 322 47.40 11.31 -54.23
N GLU A 323 48.34 11.89 -53.49
CA GLU A 323 49.73 12.10 -53.92
C GLU A 323 50.59 10.83 -53.81
N THR A 324 50.06 9.79 -53.16
CA THR A 324 50.76 8.51 -52.96
C THR A 324 50.95 7.75 -54.29
N PRO A 325 52.14 7.19 -54.61
CA PRO A 325 52.41 6.54 -55.92
C PRO A 325 51.50 5.37 -56.29
N LEU A 326 50.81 4.78 -55.31
CA LEU A 326 49.88 3.66 -55.48
C LEU A 326 48.42 4.11 -55.61
N CYS A 327 48.14 5.41 -55.54
CA CYS A 327 46.79 5.93 -55.74
C CYS A 327 46.41 5.85 -57.23
N THR A 328 45.43 5.01 -57.54
CA THR A 328 44.83 4.94 -58.87
C THR A 328 43.94 6.16 -59.14
N THR A 329 43.65 6.47 -60.40
CA THR A 329 42.69 7.53 -60.77
C THR A 329 41.32 7.29 -60.14
N ALA A 330 40.89 6.02 -59.99
CA ALA A 330 39.64 5.67 -59.33
C ALA A 330 39.65 5.99 -57.83
N LEU A 331 40.76 5.68 -57.12
CA LEU A 331 40.95 6.06 -55.72
C LEU A 331 40.99 7.58 -55.54
N ALA A 332 41.68 8.31 -56.43
CA ALA A 332 41.75 9.76 -56.37
C ALA A 332 40.35 10.42 -56.52
N VAL A 333 39.49 9.90 -57.41
CA VAL A 333 38.10 10.34 -57.55
C VAL A 333 37.31 10.07 -56.25
N LYS A 334 37.43 8.87 -55.65
CA LYS A 334 36.74 8.54 -54.39
C LYS A 334 37.22 9.41 -53.22
N ASN A 335 38.51 9.77 -53.18
CA ASN A 335 39.05 10.70 -52.20
C ASN A 335 38.47 12.11 -52.37
N GLN A 336 38.32 12.61 -53.60
CA GLN A 336 37.70 13.91 -53.87
C GLN A 336 36.20 13.94 -53.53
N GLU A 337 35.47 12.86 -53.81
CA GLU A 337 34.08 12.70 -53.36
C GLU A 337 33.98 12.74 -51.83
N LEU A 338 34.81 11.96 -51.12
CA LEU A 338 34.86 11.98 -49.66
C LEU A 338 35.24 13.35 -49.08
N GLN A 339 36.14 14.10 -49.71
CA GLN A 339 36.43 15.48 -49.31
C GLN A 339 35.19 16.39 -49.44
N SER A 340 34.35 16.19 -50.46
CA SER A 340 33.08 16.90 -50.62
C SER A 340 32.09 16.49 -49.51
N ASP A 341 32.00 15.20 -49.22
CA ASP A 341 31.10 14.67 -48.19
C ASP A 341 31.48 15.15 -46.78
N MET A 342 32.76 15.16 -46.41
CA MET A 342 33.21 15.66 -45.09
C MET A 342 32.88 17.14 -44.90
N LYS A 343 33.03 17.97 -45.95
CA LYS A 343 32.59 19.38 -45.96
C LYS A 343 31.07 19.47 -45.78
N ARG A 344 30.31 18.65 -46.51
CA ARG A 344 28.84 18.62 -46.45
C ARG A 344 28.34 18.21 -45.06
N VAL A 345 28.88 17.14 -44.48
CA VAL A 345 28.51 16.65 -43.14
C VAL A 345 28.83 17.70 -42.08
N THR A 346 30.03 18.30 -42.12
CA THR A 346 30.40 19.39 -41.19
C THR A 346 29.42 20.56 -41.29
N SER A 347 29.07 21.00 -42.51
CA SER A 347 28.07 22.06 -42.72
C SER A 347 26.66 21.68 -42.23
N MET A 348 26.28 20.39 -42.24
CA MET A 348 25.00 19.98 -41.65
C MET A 348 25.04 20.07 -40.11
N PHE A 349 26.15 19.74 -39.46
CA PHE A 349 26.32 19.97 -38.02
C PHE A 349 26.24 21.47 -37.65
N GLU A 350 26.84 22.36 -38.44
CA GLU A 350 26.70 23.82 -38.28
C GLU A 350 25.25 24.30 -38.38
N LYS A 351 24.48 23.79 -39.35
CA LYS A 351 23.06 24.13 -39.50
C LYS A 351 22.22 23.60 -38.32
N LEU A 352 22.47 22.38 -37.88
CA LEU A 352 21.81 21.80 -36.70
C LEU A 352 22.13 22.60 -35.43
N GLN A 353 23.40 22.98 -35.23
CA GLN A 353 23.86 23.81 -34.12
C GLN A 353 23.05 25.12 -34.05
N ASN A 354 22.86 25.80 -35.17
CA ASN A 354 22.07 27.03 -35.23
C ASN A 354 20.62 26.83 -34.80
N TYR A 355 19.94 25.79 -35.30
CA TYR A 355 18.56 25.50 -34.89
C TYR A 355 18.43 25.06 -33.43
N ILE A 356 19.38 24.27 -32.92
CA ILE A 356 19.39 23.82 -31.51
C ILE A 356 19.64 25.02 -30.58
N ASN A 357 20.59 25.90 -30.92
CA ASN A 357 20.83 27.14 -30.16
C ASN A 357 19.59 28.05 -30.17
N LEU A 358 18.95 28.25 -31.33
CA LEU A 358 17.71 29.03 -31.44
C LEU A 358 16.60 28.48 -30.52
N LEU A 359 16.44 27.15 -30.42
CA LEU A 359 15.47 26.53 -29.52
C LEU A 359 15.85 26.60 -28.03
N ALA A 360 17.13 26.81 -27.70
CA ALA A 360 17.60 26.97 -26.33
C ALA A 360 17.47 28.41 -25.78
N LEU A 361 17.51 29.43 -26.66
CA LEU A 361 17.41 30.85 -26.29
C LEU A 361 16.21 31.22 -25.39
N PRO A 362 14.98 30.70 -25.60
CA PRO A 362 13.82 31.08 -24.79
C PRO A 362 13.99 30.77 -23.29
N SER A 363 14.88 29.84 -22.91
CA SER A 363 15.17 29.53 -21.50
C SER A 363 16.05 30.56 -20.79
N VAL A 364 16.61 31.54 -21.52
CA VAL A 364 17.56 32.54 -21.01
C VAL A 364 17.04 33.97 -21.18
N GLN A 365 16.40 34.26 -22.32
CA GLN A 365 16.00 35.60 -22.69
C GLN A 365 14.54 35.62 -23.14
N GLN A 366 13.74 36.49 -22.52
CA GLN A 366 12.36 36.74 -22.91
C GLN A 366 12.32 37.34 -24.32
N ASP A 367 11.32 36.96 -25.11
CA ASP A 367 11.05 37.43 -26.48
C ASP A 367 12.18 37.19 -27.50
N ALA A 368 13.16 36.33 -27.17
CA ALA A 368 14.25 35.95 -28.08
C ALA A 368 13.79 35.23 -29.36
N MET A 369 12.59 34.63 -29.34
CA MET A 369 11.95 34.02 -30.51
C MET A 369 10.42 34.20 -30.42
N PRO A 370 9.75 34.75 -31.44
CA PRO A 370 8.29 34.77 -31.50
C PRO A 370 7.72 33.34 -31.57
N GLN A 371 6.70 33.01 -30.77
CA GLN A 371 6.08 31.68 -30.75
C GLN A 371 5.56 31.22 -32.13
N SER A 372 5.18 32.16 -33.00
CA SER A 372 4.80 31.89 -34.40
C SER A 372 5.94 31.28 -35.24
N SER A 373 7.21 31.53 -34.87
CA SER A 373 8.38 31.02 -35.57
C SER A 373 8.91 29.69 -35.00
N THR A 374 8.56 29.34 -33.76
CA THR A 374 9.00 28.09 -33.10
C THR A 374 8.62 26.85 -33.90
N SER A 375 7.40 26.80 -34.46
CA SER A 375 6.95 25.69 -35.31
C SER A 375 7.79 25.56 -36.60
N ALA A 376 8.14 26.70 -37.22
CA ALA A 376 9.00 26.72 -38.39
C ALA A 376 10.43 26.25 -38.05
N VAL A 377 11.00 26.66 -36.91
CA VAL A 377 12.32 26.20 -36.46
C VAL A 377 12.35 24.70 -36.21
N PHE A 378 11.32 24.13 -35.55
CA PHE A 378 11.21 22.67 -35.39
C PHE A 378 11.10 21.94 -36.73
N THR A 379 10.33 22.47 -37.68
CA THR A 379 10.17 21.89 -39.02
C THR A 379 11.49 21.91 -39.81
N GLN A 380 12.24 23.01 -39.75
CA GLN A 380 13.55 23.12 -40.41
C GLN A 380 14.62 22.26 -39.74
N LEU A 381 14.59 22.12 -38.42
CA LEU A 381 15.44 21.18 -37.69
C LEU A 381 15.17 19.73 -38.14
N ALA A 382 13.91 19.32 -38.29
CA ALA A 382 13.55 18.01 -38.82
C ALA A 382 14.12 17.77 -40.24
N ALA A 383 13.95 18.74 -41.15
CA ALA A 383 14.49 18.66 -42.50
C ALA A 383 16.03 18.62 -42.53
N CYS A 384 16.69 19.35 -41.61
CA CYS A 384 18.14 19.35 -41.47
C CYS A 384 18.67 18.01 -40.92
N LEU A 385 17.93 17.32 -40.05
CA LEU A 385 18.29 15.98 -39.56
C LEU A 385 18.23 14.92 -40.67
N HIS A 386 17.22 14.96 -41.55
CA HIS A 386 17.19 14.12 -42.76
C HIS A 386 18.34 14.45 -43.70
N SER A 387 18.62 15.75 -43.91
CA SER A 387 19.75 16.20 -44.75
C SER A 387 21.11 15.76 -44.22
N LEU A 388 21.28 15.67 -42.88
CA LEU A 388 22.46 15.08 -42.24
C LEU A 388 22.54 13.56 -42.49
N HIS A 389 21.44 12.83 -42.31
CA HIS A 389 21.39 11.40 -42.58
C HIS A 389 21.80 11.08 -44.03
N ASP A 390 21.24 11.79 -45.00
CA ASP A 390 21.56 11.59 -46.42
C ASP A 390 23.04 11.92 -46.73
N ALA A 391 23.59 12.96 -46.12
CA ALA A 391 25.02 13.30 -46.26
C ALA A 391 25.93 12.19 -45.71
N ILE A 392 25.62 11.66 -44.51
CA ILE A 392 26.37 10.55 -43.89
C ILE A 392 26.20 9.24 -44.67
N LYS A 393 25.02 9.00 -45.25
CA LYS A 393 24.73 7.81 -46.05
C LYS A 393 25.52 7.79 -47.36
N GLU A 394 25.59 8.92 -48.08
CA GLU A 394 26.43 9.04 -49.28
C GLU A 394 27.92 8.97 -48.93
N MET A 395 28.35 9.62 -47.84
CA MET A 395 29.72 9.50 -47.31
C MET A 395 30.09 8.03 -47.02
N SER A 396 29.21 7.28 -46.36
CA SER A 396 29.40 5.85 -46.06
C SER A 396 29.51 5.03 -47.35
N LYS A 397 28.67 5.29 -48.35
CA LYS A 397 28.70 4.66 -49.67
C LYS A 397 30.01 4.94 -50.43
N HIS A 398 30.48 6.19 -50.49
CA HIS A 398 31.76 6.51 -51.11
C HIS A 398 32.94 5.90 -50.34
N TYR A 399 32.88 5.82 -49.01
CA TYR A 399 33.91 5.15 -48.21
C TYR A 399 33.94 3.63 -48.46
N ASN A 400 32.78 2.97 -48.57
CA ASN A 400 32.72 1.56 -48.94
C ASN A 400 33.36 1.31 -50.32
N GLN A 401 33.05 2.15 -51.31
CA GLN A 401 33.64 2.05 -52.66
C GLN A 401 35.15 2.32 -52.68
N LYS A 402 35.63 3.27 -51.86
CA LYS A 402 37.06 3.49 -51.62
C LYS A 402 37.72 2.24 -51.02
N ALA A 403 37.14 1.70 -49.95
CA ALA A 403 37.67 0.52 -49.26
C ALA A 403 37.78 -0.71 -50.18
N THR A 404 36.82 -0.94 -51.08
CA THR A 404 36.92 -2.01 -52.07
C THR A 404 38.07 -1.81 -53.05
N LEU A 405 38.31 -0.57 -53.52
CA LEU A 405 39.45 -0.25 -54.39
C LEU A 405 40.80 -0.32 -53.64
N GLU A 406 40.82 0.04 -52.36
CA GLU A 406 42.00 -0.12 -51.52
C GLU A 406 42.38 -1.59 -51.38
N GLN A 407 41.41 -2.49 -51.14
CA GLN A 407 41.64 -3.93 -50.96
C GLN A 407 42.31 -4.62 -52.15
N GLU A 408 42.20 -4.05 -53.36
CA GLU A 408 42.84 -4.53 -54.59
C GLU A 408 44.32 -4.11 -54.71
N LEU A 409 44.81 -3.18 -53.86
CA LEU A 409 46.20 -2.75 -53.89
C LEU A 409 47.15 -3.84 -53.34
N PRO A 410 48.33 -4.06 -53.97
CA PRO A 410 49.27 -5.11 -53.58
C PRO A 410 49.95 -4.88 -52.22
N THR A 411 49.85 -3.67 -51.66
CA THR A 411 50.48 -3.27 -50.38
C THR A 411 49.54 -3.30 -49.18
N VAL A 412 48.30 -3.78 -49.33
CA VAL A 412 47.33 -3.80 -48.23
C VAL A 412 47.79 -4.72 -47.09
N THR A 413 48.00 -4.12 -45.92
CA THR A 413 48.28 -4.86 -44.69
C THR A 413 46.98 -5.40 -44.08
N GLN A 414 47.06 -6.49 -43.32
CA GLN A 414 45.90 -7.01 -42.58
C GLN A 414 45.39 -6.00 -41.55
N LYS A 415 46.30 -5.21 -40.95
CA LYS A 415 46.01 -4.10 -40.04
C LYS A 415 45.12 -3.06 -40.72
N LEU A 416 45.44 -2.67 -41.97
CA LEU A 416 44.60 -1.76 -42.76
C LEU A 416 43.21 -2.35 -43.02
N ARG A 417 43.12 -3.61 -43.44
CA ARG A 417 41.81 -4.28 -43.69
C ARG A 417 40.91 -4.22 -42.47
N THR A 418 41.40 -4.69 -41.32
CA THR A 418 40.61 -4.75 -40.09
C THR A 418 40.24 -3.35 -39.58
N THR A 419 41.15 -2.37 -39.64
CA THR A 419 40.82 -0.98 -39.26
C THR A 419 39.77 -0.36 -40.20
N THR A 420 39.87 -0.60 -41.52
CA THR A 420 38.87 -0.13 -42.49
C THR A 420 37.52 -0.83 -42.31
N GLU A 421 37.48 -2.14 -42.03
CA GLU A 421 36.25 -2.86 -41.68
C GLU A 421 35.57 -2.27 -40.43
N CYS A 422 36.34 -1.99 -39.37
CA CYS A 422 35.83 -1.32 -38.17
C CYS A 422 35.32 0.10 -38.46
N LEU A 423 36.02 0.87 -39.30
CA LEU A 423 35.62 2.21 -39.72
C LEU A 423 34.31 2.18 -40.53
N LEU A 424 34.18 1.26 -41.50
CA LEU A 424 32.94 1.04 -42.25
C LEU A 424 31.78 0.61 -41.34
N GLY A 425 32.05 -0.25 -40.36
CA GLY A 425 31.09 -0.61 -39.31
C GLY A 425 30.59 0.61 -38.53
N SER A 426 31.51 1.49 -38.11
CA SER A 426 31.16 2.73 -37.40
C SER A 426 30.36 3.71 -38.27
N LEU A 427 30.68 3.80 -39.58
CA LEU A 427 29.90 4.57 -40.56
C LEU A 427 28.49 3.99 -40.74
N GLY A 428 28.35 2.66 -40.80
CA GLY A 428 27.04 1.99 -40.82
C GLY A 428 26.20 2.28 -39.58
N SER A 429 26.81 2.21 -38.39
CA SER A 429 26.17 2.63 -37.13
C SER A 429 25.78 4.10 -37.13
N LEU A 430 26.62 4.99 -37.69
CA LEU A 430 26.36 6.42 -37.78
C LEU A 430 25.21 6.74 -38.75
N THR A 431 25.16 6.07 -39.91
CA THR A 431 24.05 6.15 -40.86
C THR A 431 22.74 5.69 -40.21
N ASN A 432 22.76 4.57 -39.47
CA ASN A 432 21.58 4.05 -38.77
C ASN A 432 21.11 5.03 -37.67
N SER A 433 22.02 5.48 -36.81
CA SER A 433 21.71 6.38 -35.69
C SER A 433 21.11 7.71 -36.16
N THR A 434 21.69 8.32 -37.20
CA THR A 434 21.13 9.56 -37.76
C THR A 434 19.79 9.36 -38.47
N GLY A 435 19.58 8.21 -39.13
CA GLY A 435 18.29 7.87 -39.74
C GLY A 435 17.19 7.63 -38.69
N LYS A 436 17.52 6.95 -37.59
CA LYS A 436 16.63 6.81 -36.42
C LYS A 436 16.26 8.18 -35.85
N ILE A 437 17.23 9.07 -35.60
CA ILE A 437 17.00 10.41 -35.07
C ILE A 437 16.08 11.22 -35.98
N ALA A 438 16.37 11.27 -37.29
CA ALA A 438 15.58 12.04 -38.24
C ALA A 438 14.12 11.52 -38.32
N THR A 439 13.94 10.20 -38.37
CA THR A 439 12.61 9.56 -38.38
C THR A 439 11.85 9.82 -37.07
N PHE A 440 12.50 9.64 -35.92
CA PHE A 440 11.94 9.93 -34.60
C PHE A 440 11.49 11.39 -34.46
N PHE A 441 12.30 12.32 -34.95
CA PHE A 441 12.00 13.75 -34.86
C PHE A 441 10.81 14.13 -35.74
N SER A 442 10.74 13.62 -36.98
CA SER A 442 9.58 13.79 -37.85
C SER A 442 8.30 13.18 -37.26
N ASN A 443 8.37 11.97 -36.71
CA ASN A 443 7.22 11.29 -36.09
C ASN A 443 6.67 12.02 -34.85
N ASN A 444 7.49 12.85 -34.21
CA ASN A 444 7.11 13.68 -33.07
C ASN A 444 6.96 15.17 -33.40
N LEU A 445 7.03 15.57 -34.68
CA LEU A 445 6.99 16.98 -35.08
C LEU A 445 5.69 17.67 -34.65
N ASP A 446 4.54 17.00 -34.77
CA ASP A 446 3.25 17.52 -34.27
C ASP A 446 3.26 17.82 -32.77
N PHE A 447 4.01 17.03 -31.99
CA PHE A 447 4.16 17.24 -30.55
C PHE A 447 5.05 18.46 -30.26
N PHE A 448 6.20 18.57 -30.93
CA PHE A 448 7.11 19.71 -30.77
C PHE A 448 6.52 21.04 -31.25
N THR A 449 5.70 21.00 -32.30
CA THR A 449 5.04 22.19 -32.90
C THR A 449 3.73 22.57 -32.22
N SER A 450 3.11 21.67 -31.44
CA SER A 450 1.86 21.95 -30.73
C SER A 450 2.02 23.06 -29.68
N SER A 451 1.18 24.09 -29.76
CA SER A 451 1.09 25.10 -28.69
C SER A 451 0.63 24.40 -27.40
N THR A 452 1.49 24.41 -26.39
CA THR A 452 1.35 23.57 -25.20
C THR A 452 0.27 24.04 -24.22
N GLY A 453 -0.39 25.17 -24.50
CA GLY A 453 -1.51 25.71 -23.71
C GLY A 453 -1.12 26.22 -22.32
N TYR A 454 0.16 26.22 -21.98
CA TYR A 454 0.69 26.85 -20.78
C TYR A 454 0.79 28.36 -21.02
N GLY A 455 -0.30 29.08 -20.76
CA GLY A 455 -0.40 30.53 -20.83
C GLY A 455 -1.63 31.02 -20.07
N PRO A 456 -1.76 32.34 -19.80
CA PRO A 456 -2.98 32.90 -19.22
C PRO A 456 -4.19 32.57 -20.12
N ARG A 457 -5.31 32.13 -19.54
CA ARG A 457 -6.54 31.85 -20.33
C ARG A 457 -6.94 33.11 -21.12
N GLY A 458 -6.90 33.01 -22.45
CA GLY A 458 -7.24 34.11 -23.36
C GLY A 458 -6.08 34.99 -23.82
N GLY A 459 -4.83 34.72 -23.40
CA GLY A 459 -3.65 35.46 -23.84
C GLY A 459 -2.77 34.68 -24.84
N THR A 460 -2.35 35.34 -25.92
CA THR A 460 -1.34 34.85 -26.88
C THR A 460 0.11 35.19 -26.45
N VAL A 461 0.31 35.56 -25.19
CA VAL A 461 1.58 36.07 -24.66
C VAL A 461 2.44 34.90 -24.17
N ALA A 462 3.69 34.87 -24.60
CA ALA A 462 4.67 33.86 -24.20
C ALA A 462 4.92 33.88 -22.68
N LEU A 463 5.26 32.72 -22.10
CA LEU A 463 5.61 32.65 -20.69
C LEU A 463 7.02 33.22 -20.48
N ASN A 464 7.13 34.32 -19.73
CA ASN A 464 8.45 34.79 -19.29
C ASN A 464 9.12 33.69 -18.43
N PRO A 465 10.40 33.34 -18.67
CA PRO A 465 11.13 32.31 -17.90
C PRO A 465 11.10 32.52 -16.37
N LEU A 466 11.26 33.77 -15.90
CA LEU A 466 11.19 34.12 -14.47
C LEU A 466 9.78 33.93 -13.91
N GLN A 467 8.75 34.21 -14.72
CA GLN A 467 7.38 33.89 -14.35
C GLN A 467 7.20 32.38 -14.29
N ALA A 468 7.70 31.63 -15.26
CA ALA A 468 7.59 30.17 -15.28
C ALA A 468 8.32 29.48 -14.11
N GLU A 469 9.46 30.00 -13.68
CA GLU A 469 10.16 29.59 -12.46
C GLU A 469 9.34 29.89 -11.19
N SER A 470 8.80 31.12 -11.07
CA SER A 470 7.89 31.51 -9.97
C SER A 470 6.65 30.60 -9.92
N MET A 471 6.02 30.34 -11.07
CA MET A 471 4.87 29.44 -11.19
C MET A 471 5.21 28.02 -10.76
N LEU A 472 6.38 27.49 -11.13
CA LEU A 472 6.83 26.16 -10.71
C LEU A 472 7.12 26.11 -9.19
N ALA A 473 7.73 27.15 -8.63
CA ALA A 473 7.93 27.28 -7.19
C ALA A 473 6.59 27.34 -6.43
N ASN A 474 5.61 28.07 -6.96
CA ASN A 474 4.27 28.17 -6.39
C ASN A 474 3.49 26.85 -6.53
N LYS A 475 3.62 26.11 -7.64
CA LYS A 475 3.09 24.74 -7.76
C LYS A 475 3.69 23.81 -6.69
N LYS A 476 5.02 23.84 -6.49
CA LYS A 476 5.69 23.03 -5.44
C LYS A 476 5.19 23.38 -4.04
N LYS A 477 5.05 24.67 -3.71
CA LYS A 477 4.47 25.14 -2.43
C LYS A 477 3.02 24.65 -2.25
N ALA A 478 2.18 24.76 -3.29
CA ALA A 478 0.79 24.30 -3.25
C ALA A 478 0.69 22.77 -3.07
N ALA A 479 1.52 21.99 -3.79
CA ALA A 479 1.59 20.54 -3.63
C ALA A 479 2.02 20.14 -2.21
N ALA A 480 3.04 20.80 -1.65
CA ALA A 480 3.49 20.59 -0.28
C ALA A 480 2.40 20.95 0.76
N TYR A 481 1.64 22.03 0.54
CA TYR A 481 0.52 22.43 1.39
C TYR A 481 -0.63 21.41 1.36
N ILE A 482 -1.04 20.96 0.16
CA ILE A 482 -2.06 19.91 0.01
C ILE A 482 -1.60 18.59 0.62
N HIS A 483 -0.33 18.22 0.48
CA HIS A 483 0.26 17.07 1.14
C HIS A 483 0.24 17.20 2.68
N ALA A 484 0.53 18.40 3.20
CA ALA A 484 0.45 18.68 4.65
C ALA A 484 -0.99 18.60 5.19
N ILE A 485 -2.01 19.04 4.44
CA ILE A 485 -3.43 18.88 4.80
C ILE A 485 -3.86 17.41 4.74
N ARG A 486 -3.43 16.67 3.71
CA ARG A 486 -3.77 15.25 3.52
C ARG A 486 -3.06 14.33 4.52
N LYS A 487 -2.00 14.79 5.17
CA LYS A 487 -1.34 14.03 6.24
C LYS A 487 -2.35 13.84 7.39
N PRO A 488 -2.70 12.59 7.76
CA PRO A 488 -3.64 12.36 8.85
C PRO A 488 -3.11 13.04 10.12
N ARG A 489 -3.98 13.80 10.80
CA ARG A 489 -3.61 14.47 12.05
C ARG A 489 -3.12 13.38 13.04
N PRO A 490 -1.97 13.56 13.70
CA PRO A 490 -1.55 12.64 14.75
C PRO A 490 -2.66 12.56 15.81
N GLN A 491 -2.86 11.38 16.39
CA GLN A 491 -3.90 11.16 17.39
C GLN A 491 -3.71 12.13 18.56
N SER A 492 -4.57 13.15 18.64
CA SER A 492 -4.58 14.10 19.74
C SER A 492 -5.47 13.56 20.85
N VAL A 493 -4.93 13.50 22.06
CA VAL A 493 -5.73 13.29 23.27
C VAL A 493 -6.77 14.43 23.36
N PRO A 494 -8.06 14.14 23.60
CA PRO A 494 -9.08 15.16 23.83
C PRO A 494 -8.69 16.13 24.94
N TYR A 495 -8.95 17.42 24.77
CA TYR A 495 -8.50 18.48 25.69
C TYR A 495 -8.88 18.22 27.17
N ARG A 496 -10.07 17.65 27.41
CA ARG A 496 -10.54 17.27 28.76
C ARG A 496 -9.67 16.18 29.42
N GLU A 497 -9.23 15.21 28.63
CA GLU A 497 -8.39 14.09 29.06
C GLU A 497 -6.93 14.54 29.21
N ALA A 498 -6.45 15.43 28.33
CA ALA A 498 -5.15 16.10 28.50
C ALA A 498 -5.09 16.93 29.80
N LEU A 499 -6.16 17.66 30.16
CA LEU A 499 -6.27 18.36 31.44
C LEU A 499 -6.32 17.41 32.63
N SER A 500 -7.00 16.26 32.51
CA SER A 500 -7.02 15.21 33.55
C SER A 500 -5.61 14.64 33.77
N ASN A 501 -4.94 14.24 32.70
CA ASN A 501 -3.57 13.72 32.72
C ASN A 501 -2.59 14.75 33.29
N ARG A 502 -2.75 16.05 32.96
CA ARG A 502 -1.95 17.12 33.56
C ARG A 502 -2.15 17.19 35.07
N ARG A 503 -3.38 17.14 35.57
CA ARG A 503 -3.67 17.15 37.03
C ARG A 503 -3.03 15.95 37.73
N ILE A 504 -3.16 14.75 37.15
CA ILE A 504 -2.58 13.51 37.70
C ILE A 504 -1.04 13.60 37.72
N LEU A 505 -0.42 14.14 36.67
CA LEU A 505 1.02 14.36 36.62
C LEU A 505 1.48 15.41 37.66
N THR A 506 0.75 16.51 37.81
CA THR A 506 1.06 17.52 38.83
C THR A 506 0.95 16.94 40.24
N SER A 507 -0.15 16.26 40.59
CA SER A 507 -0.30 15.65 41.93
C SER A 507 0.70 14.52 42.19
N SER A 508 1.09 13.77 41.15
CA SER A 508 2.16 12.76 41.24
C SER A 508 3.55 13.40 41.45
N THR A 509 3.78 14.56 40.84
CA THR A 509 5.03 15.32 41.01
C THR A 509 5.12 15.94 42.40
N GLU A 510 4.04 16.57 42.88
CA GLU A 510 3.92 17.11 44.25
C GLU A 510 4.10 16.01 45.30
N SER A 511 3.47 14.83 45.09
CA SER A 511 3.65 13.66 45.96
C SER A 511 5.10 13.16 45.98
N ARG A 512 5.76 13.08 44.81
CA ARG A 512 7.17 12.69 44.69
C ARG A 512 8.10 13.71 45.38
N GLU A 513 7.82 15.00 45.28
CA GLU A 513 8.58 16.07 45.94
C GLU A 513 8.39 16.01 47.47
N GLY A 514 7.17 15.82 47.96
CA GLY A 514 6.90 15.60 49.39
C GLY A 514 7.63 14.36 49.93
N LEU A 515 7.60 13.25 49.19
CA LEU A 515 8.34 12.03 49.57
C LEU A 515 9.86 12.26 49.58
N THR A 516 10.38 13.05 48.62
CA THR A 516 11.80 13.41 48.55
C THR A 516 12.22 14.26 49.75
N GLN A 517 11.40 15.25 50.14
CA GLN A 517 11.64 16.04 51.36
C GLN A 517 11.59 15.17 52.63
N GLN A 518 10.66 14.23 52.72
CA GLN A 518 10.59 13.30 53.85
C GLN A 518 11.83 12.38 53.93
N VAL A 519 12.32 11.89 52.79
CA VAL A 519 13.59 11.13 52.73
C VAL A 519 14.75 12.01 53.18
N GLN A 520 14.87 13.25 52.69
CA GLN A 520 15.95 14.16 53.09
C GLN A 520 15.91 14.48 54.59
N GLN A 521 14.73 14.77 55.16
CA GLN A 521 14.57 14.98 56.61
C GLN A 521 14.97 13.75 57.44
N SER A 522 14.67 12.54 56.96
CA SER A 522 15.09 11.31 57.65
C SER A 522 16.60 11.07 57.55
N GLN A 523 17.23 11.38 56.42
CA GLN A 523 18.68 11.35 56.24
C GLN A 523 19.39 12.36 57.15
N GLU A 524 18.91 13.60 57.24
CA GLU A 524 19.43 14.59 58.19
C GLU A 524 19.31 14.15 59.64
N LYS A 525 18.20 13.48 60.00
CA LYS A 525 18.02 12.93 61.35
C LYS A 525 18.99 11.79 61.63
N ILE A 526 19.24 10.92 60.65
CA ILE A 526 20.25 9.85 60.77
C ILE A 526 21.64 10.47 60.97
N ALA A 527 22.03 11.45 60.17
CA ALA A 527 23.33 12.12 60.29
C ALA A 527 23.54 12.77 61.67
N ARG A 528 22.50 13.39 62.26
CA ARG A 528 22.57 13.92 63.63
C ARG A 528 22.75 12.81 64.68
N LEU A 529 22.02 11.69 64.55
CA LEU A 529 22.16 10.54 65.45
C LEU A 529 23.54 9.85 65.31
N GLU A 530 24.13 9.86 64.11
CA GLU A 530 25.51 9.40 63.89
C GLU A 530 26.52 10.34 64.56
N GLN A 531 26.31 11.66 64.47
CA GLN A 531 27.15 12.66 65.14
C GLN A 531 27.03 12.59 66.68
N GLU A 532 25.83 12.35 67.22
CA GLU A 532 25.60 12.08 68.65
C GLU A 532 26.28 10.77 69.08
N LYS A 533 26.19 9.70 68.28
CA LYS A 533 26.88 8.44 68.54
C LYS A 533 28.40 8.63 68.57
N GLU A 534 28.98 9.41 67.65
CA GLU A 534 30.41 9.74 67.67
C GLU A 534 30.77 10.57 68.91
N HIS A 535 29.97 11.56 69.28
CA HIS A 535 30.15 12.33 70.52
C HIS A 535 30.19 11.43 71.76
N TRP A 536 29.18 10.57 71.93
CA TRP A 536 29.13 9.63 73.07
C TRP A 536 30.25 8.59 73.03
N LEU A 537 30.70 8.16 71.85
CA LEU A 537 31.87 7.29 71.70
C LEU A 537 33.16 8.01 72.13
N LEU A 538 33.32 9.28 71.77
CA LEU A 538 34.46 10.11 72.19
C LEU A 538 34.41 10.40 73.69
N GLU A 539 33.23 10.68 74.28
CA GLU A 539 33.10 10.82 75.73
C GLU A 539 33.37 9.50 76.46
N ALA A 540 32.94 8.35 75.93
CA ALA A 540 33.23 7.05 76.52
C ALA A 540 34.72 6.68 76.39
N GLN A 541 35.35 7.01 75.25
CA GLN A 541 36.79 6.88 75.07
C GLN A 541 37.52 7.80 76.04
N LEU A 542 37.25 9.11 76.04
CA LEU A 542 37.77 10.07 77.02
C LEU A 542 37.36 9.71 78.45
N GLY A 543 36.38 8.82 78.63
CA GLY A 543 35.91 8.17 79.86
C GLY A 543 36.77 6.97 80.30
N LYS A 544 37.33 6.19 79.37
CA LYS A 544 38.28 5.08 79.59
C LYS A 544 39.74 5.55 79.64
N VAL A 545 40.03 6.52 78.79
CA VAL A 545 41.08 7.53 78.89
C VAL A 545 40.69 8.59 79.96
N ARG A 546 39.60 8.37 80.71
CA ARG A 546 39.38 8.76 82.12
C ARG A 546 39.21 7.52 83.02
N LEU A 547 40.02 6.46 82.80
CA LEU A 547 40.04 5.20 83.59
C LEU A 547 41.39 4.44 83.60
N GLU A 548 42.46 5.01 83.04
CA GLU A 548 43.81 4.41 82.99
C GLU A 548 44.87 5.14 83.88
N LYS A 549 45.37 6.38 83.58
CA LYS A 549 46.38 7.13 84.42
C LYS A 549 46.10 7.29 85.94
N GLU A 550 44.94 6.93 86.47
CA GLU A 550 44.55 7.17 87.85
C GLU A 550 44.18 5.87 88.58
N ASN A 551 43.82 4.80 87.85
CA ASN A 551 44.27 3.47 88.21
C ASN A 551 45.81 3.41 88.25
N GLN A 552 46.53 4.07 87.33
CA GLN A 552 47.99 4.24 87.42
C GLN A 552 48.38 5.08 88.65
N ARG A 553 47.70 6.19 88.95
CA ARG A 553 47.94 6.97 90.18
C ARG A 553 47.67 6.17 91.44
N ILE A 554 46.65 5.30 91.45
CA ILE A 554 46.42 4.34 92.54
C ILE A 554 47.60 3.37 92.62
N ALA A 555 48.03 2.76 91.51
CA ALA A 555 49.18 1.85 91.48
C ALA A 555 50.50 2.53 91.90
N ASP A 556 50.73 3.79 91.52
CA ASP A 556 51.89 4.59 91.90
C ASP A 556 51.84 4.95 93.40
N LEU A 557 50.65 5.21 93.94
CA LEU A 557 50.44 5.45 95.38
C LEU A 557 50.57 4.15 96.19
N GLU A 558 50.06 3.02 95.68
CA GLU A 558 50.23 1.69 96.27
C GLU A 558 51.70 1.26 96.25
N ALA A 559 52.43 1.53 95.18
CA ALA A 559 53.87 1.29 95.08
C ALA A 559 54.67 2.19 96.04
N GLN A 560 54.29 3.47 96.19
CA GLN A 560 54.87 4.36 97.20
C GLN A 560 54.54 3.90 98.63
N LEU A 561 53.32 3.41 98.88
CA LEU A 561 52.91 2.87 100.18
C LEU A 561 53.68 1.59 100.52
N ALA A 562 53.84 0.68 99.54
CA ALA A 562 54.60 -0.55 99.69
C ALA A 562 56.11 -0.30 99.87
N ALA A 563 56.66 0.71 99.19
CA ALA A 563 58.06 1.14 99.38
C ALA A 563 58.29 1.84 100.73
N ALA A 564 57.29 2.56 101.25
CA ALA A 564 57.34 3.21 102.56
C ALA A 564 57.08 2.24 103.73
N LEU A 565 56.37 1.13 103.50
CA LEU A 565 56.01 0.14 104.52
C LEU A 565 56.88 -1.12 104.46
N GLY A 566 58.17 -0.92 104.70
CA GLY A 566 58.99 -1.97 105.30
C GLY A 566 58.54 -2.26 106.73
N GLY A 567 57.54 -3.14 106.91
CA GLY A 567 57.24 -3.76 108.20
C GLY A 567 55.77 -3.84 108.63
N SER A 568 55.34 -5.07 108.95
CA SER A 568 54.15 -5.46 109.73
C SER A 568 52.74 -5.33 109.07
N PRO A 569 51.94 -6.41 109.02
CA PRO A 569 50.61 -6.41 108.40
C PRO A 569 49.44 -6.37 109.41
N THR A 570 48.52 -5.43 109.22
CA THR A 570 47.10 -5.51 109.62
C THR A 570 46.33 -4.56 108.69
N ALA A 571 45.57 -5.06 107.71
CA ALA A 571 44.16 -5.40 107.90
C ALA A 571 43.32 -4.21 108.42
N HIS A 572 42.62 -3.50 107.53
CA HIS A 572 41.17 -3.71 107.35
C HIS A 572 40.59 -2.92 106.15
N THR A 573 39.65 -3.57 105.45
CA THR A 573 38.62 -2.98 104.57
C THR A 573 39.03 -2.43 103.19
N ALA A 574 39.17 -3.38 102.26
CA ALA A 574 38.73 -3.38 100.85
C ALA A 574 37.99 -2.11 100.32
N LEU A 575 38.49 -1.46 99.24
CA LEU A 575 38.26 -1.77 97.79
C LEU A 575 36.81 -1.45 97.33
N VAL A 576 36.47 -0.79 96.20
CA VAL A 576 37.11 -0.07 95.06
C VAL A 576 36.04 0.99 94.65
N GLY A 577 36.32 2.26 94.33
CA GLY A 577 37.08 2.76 93.18
C GLY A 577 36.15 2.96 91.95
N MET A 578 36.18 4.04 91.14
CA MET A 578 37.26 4.98 90.84
C MET A 578 38.57 4.26 90.47
N LEU A 579 39.33 4.70 89.49
CA LEU A 579 39.60 6.09 89.16
C LEU A 579 40.02 6.24 87.69
N CYS A 580 40.46 7.45 87.32
CA CYS A 580 40.75 7.85 85.94
C CYS A 580 42.06 7.24 85.38
N THR A 581 42.92 7.78 84.49
CA THR A 581 42.82 8.84 83.47
C THR A 581 43.28 8.31 82.06
N THR A 582 44.36 8.81 81.42
CA THR A 582 44.48 9.19 79.97
C THR A 582 45.65 8.51 79.17
N PRO A 583 46.04 8.90 77.92
CA PRO A 583 46.80 8.09 76.96
C PRO A 583 48.29 8.52 76.86
N THR A 584 49.01 8.09 75.81
CA THR A 584 50.11 8.89 75.23
C THR A 584 50.33 8.66 73.72
N VAL A 585 50.31 9.79 72.98
CA VAL A 585 51.34 10.29 72.03
C VAL A 585 51.37 9.66 70.63
N GLU A 586 50.80 10.31 69.61
CA GLU A 586 51.30 11.51 68.89
C GLU A 586 52.56 11.27 68.01
N HIS A 587 52.68 10.10 67.37
CA HIS A 587 53.62 9.93 66.25
C HIS A 587 52.98 9.47 64.92
N MET A 588 51.64 9.44 64.82
CA MET A 588 50.93 8.99 63.60
C MET A 588 50.31 10.11 62.74
N GLY A 589 50.26 11.36 63.21
CA GLY A 589 49.43 12.40 62.59
C GLY A 589 49.74 12.75 61.12
N ASP A 590 51.01 12.71 60.70
CA ASP A 590 51.39 12.94 59.28
C ASP A 590 51.12 11.72 58.39
N GLU A 591 51.30 10.50 58.92
CA GLU A 591 50.92 9.25 58.24
C GLU A 591 49.40 9.19 58.07
N GLU A 592 48.62 9.45 59.13
CA GLU A 592 47.16 9.50 59.11
C GLU A 592 46.64 10.60 58.18
N SER A 593 47.26 11.79 58.16
CA SER A 593 46.86 12.87 57.25
C SER A 593 47.12 12.51 55.78
N ARG A 594 48.27 11.88 55.49
CA ARG A 594 48.61 11.36 54.16
C ARG A 594 47.66 10.24 53.74
N GLU A 595 47.38 9.30 54.62
CA GLU A 595 46.46 8.18 54.39
C GLU A 595 45.02 8.67 54.19
N GLN A 596 44.56 9.64 54.98
CA GLN A 596 43.23 10.23 54.86
C GLN A 596 43.08 10.96 53.52
N LEU A 597 44.09 11.72 53.06
CA LEU A 597 44.04 12.38 51.75
C LEU A 597 43.98 11.38 50.60
N ILE A 598 44.78 10.30 50.68
CA ILE A 598 44.76 9.17 49.74
C ILE A 598 43.37 8.50 49.73
N LYS A 599 42.79 8.26 50.91
CA LYS A 599 41.46 7.67 51.10
C LYS A 599 40.37 8.56 50.52
N THR A 600 40.41 9.88 50.74
CA THR A 600 39.48 10.85 50.14
C THR A 600 39.58 10.84 48.61
N HIS A 601 40.80 10.84 48.05
CA HIS A 601 40.99 10.77 46.59
C HIS A 601 40.41 9.46 46.00
N TYR A 602 40.71 8.31 46.60
CA TYR A 602 40.16 7.03 46.13
C TYR A 602 38.64 6.92 46.35
N MET A 603 38.08 7.43 47.46
CA MET A 603 36.63 7.48 47.67
C MET A 603 35.94 8.38 46.64
N ALA A 604 36.50 9.55 46.33
CA ALA A 604 36.00 10.43 45.28
C ALA A 604 36.03 9.73 43.91
N ARG A 605 37.13 9.04 43.59
CA ARG A 605 37.26 8.29 42.32
C ARG A 605 36.31 7.10 42.24
N VAL A 606 36.05 6.38 43.34
CA VAL A 606 35.05 5.31 43.42
C VAL A 606 33.64 5.87 43.22
N GLY A 607 33.33 7.02 43.82
CA GLY A 607 32.07 7.73 43.60
C GLY A 607 31.88 8.13 42.14
N GLU A 608 32.89 8.75 41.52
CA GLU A 608 32.87 9.11 40.09
C GLU A 608 32.63 7.87 39.21
N LEU A 609 33.40 6.79 39.40
CA LEU A 609 33.24 5.54 38.64
C LEU A 609 31.86 4.90 38.84
N THR A 610 31.29 5.00 40.05
CA THR A 610 29.94 4.48 40.34
C THR A 610 28.87 5.30 39.60
N THR A 611 28.98 6.63 39.55
CA THR A 611 28.06 7.46 38.76
C THR A 611 28.18 7.20 37.26
N GLN A 612 29.41 7.02 36.74
CA GLN A 612 29.62 6.66 35.34
C GLN A 612 29.01 5.29 35.01
N LEU A 613 29.16 4.30 35.90
CA LEU A 613 28.55 2.98 35.75
C LEU A 613 27.02 3.04 35.74
N GLN A 614 26.40 3.78 36.68
CA GLN A 614 24.95 3.97 36.73
C GLN A 614 24.39 4.67 35.47
N ILE A 615 25.10 5.68 34.95
CA ILE A 615 24.73 6.35 33.69
C ILE A 615 24.86 5.40 32.50
N SER A 616 25.89 4.54 32.49
CA SER A 616 26.09 3.55 31.43
C SER A 616 25.01 2.45 31.45
N ASP A 617 24.65 1.96 32.64
CA ASP A 617 23.61 0.95 32.83
C ASP A 617 22.22 1.51 32.45
N SER A 618 21.91 2.75 32.87
CA SER A 618 20.68 3.45 32.46
C SER A 618 20.57 3.58 30.94
N LYS A 619 21.67 3.89 30.24
CA LYS A 619 21.72 3.91 28.76
C LYS A 619 21.52 2.52 28.15
N ALA A 620 22.12 1.48 28.73
CA ALA A 620 21.94 0.10 28.26
C ALA A 620 20.48 -0.36 28.38
N VAL A 621 19.82 -0.07 29.51
CA VAL A 621 18.39 -0.34 29.73
C VAL A 621 17.52 0.46 28.75
N HIS A 622 17.84 1.74 28.51
CA HIS A 622 17.15 2.57 27.51
C HIS A 622 17.21 1.93 26.12
N PHE A 623 18.41 1.64 25.60
CA PHE A 623 18.59 1.04 24.28
C PHE A 623 17.92 -0.35 24.17
N HIS A 624 17.96 -1.18 25.22
CA HIS A 624 17.23 -2.45 25.24
C HIS A 624 15.71 -2.26 25.10
N SER A 625 15.17 -1.24 25.77
CA SER A 625 13.74 -0.90 25.67
C SER A 625 13.36 -0.40 24.28
N GLU A 626 14.22 0.40 23.63
CA GLU A 626 14.04 0.88 22.26
C GLU A 626 14.13 -0.24 21.24
N CYS A 627 15.16 -1.09 21.32
CA CYS A 627 15.29 -2.28 20.46
C CYS A 627 14.06 -3.19 20.58
N ARG A 628 13.53 -3.40 21.79
CA ARG A 628 12.30 -4.17 22.02
C ARG A 628 11.07 -3.50 21.42
N ALA A 629 10.97 -2.17 21.49
CA ALA A 629 9.87 -1.41 20.88
C ALA A 629 9.94 -1.43 19.35
N LEU A 630 11.14 -1.31 18.78
CA LEU A 630 11.39 -1.41 17.33
C LEU A 630 11.07 -2.80 16.79
N ALA A 631 11.53 -3.87 17.46
CA ALA A 631 11.21 -5.25 17.07
C ALA A 631 9.69 -5.51 17.04
N LYS A 632 8.94 -5.01 18.02
CA LYS A 632 7.46 -5.10 18.02
C LYS A 632 6.83 -4.33 16.85
N ARG A 633 7.32 -3.13 16.52
CA ARG A 633 6.83 -2.36 15.37
C ARG A 633 7.14 -3.06 14.05
N LEU A 634 8.32 -3.65 13.92
CA LEU A 634 8.74 -4.42 12.74
C LEU A 634 7.80 -5.62 12.52
N ALA A 635 7.58 -6.45 13.54
CA ALA A 635 6.69 -7.61 13.44
C ALA A 635 5.25 -7.26 13.05
N ILE A 636 4.71 -6.12 13.53
CA ILE A 636 3.40 -5.61 13.13
C ILE A 636 3.42 -5.17 11.66
N ALA A 637 4.46 -4.48 11.22
CA ALA A 637 4.63 -4.05 9.83
C ALA A 637 4.78 -5.26 8.87
N GLU A 638 5.56 -6.26 9.24
CA GLU A 638 5.73 -7.52 8.49
C GLU A 638 4.41 -8.25 8.32
N LYS A 639 3.63 -8.42 9.40
CA LYS A 639 2.29 -9.01 9.32
C LYS A 639 1.35 -8.22 8.38
N SER A 640 1.39 -6.89 8.42
CA SER A 640 0.59 -6.06 7.52
C SER A 640 1.04 -6.14 6.05
N ARG A 641 2.33 -6.35 5.80
CA ARG A 641 2.90 -6.58 4.46
C ARG A 641 2.45 -7.95 3.92
N GLU A 642 2.35 -8.95 4.77
CA GLU A 642 1.87 -10.29 4.40
C GLU A 642 0.38 -10.26 4.02
N THR A 643 -0.49 -9.67 4.84
CA THR A 643 -1.93 -9.56 4.51
C THR A 643 -2.15 -8.78 3.20
N LEU A 644 -1.46 -7.66 3.00
CA LEU A 644 -1.51 -6.90 1.74
C LEU A 644 -0.98 -7.72 0.55
N SER A 645 0.04 -8.56 0.75
CA SER A 645 0.55 -9.44 -0.30
C SER A 645 -0.44 -10.56 -0.67
N GLU A 646 -1.27 -11.02 0.27
CA GLU A 646 -2.33 -12.00 0.02
C GLU A 646 -3.52 -11.36 -0.70
N GLU A 647 -3.94 -10.18 -0.27
CA GLU A 647 -4.98 -9.38 -0.94
C GLU A 647 -4.60 -9.09 -2.41
N VAL A 648 -3.35 -8.70 -2.69
CA VAL A 648 -2.87 -8.48 -4.06
C VAL A 648 -2.86 -9.77 -4.90
N LYS A 649 -2.49 -10.93 -4.32
CA LYS A 649 -2.57 -12.23 -5.03
C LYS A 649 -4.01 -12.56 -5.40
N LEU A 650 -4.95 -12.39 -4.47
CA LEU A 650 -6.37 -12.67 -4.68
C LEU A 650 -7.00 -11.70 -5.70
N ALA A 651 -6.63 -10.42 -5.65
CA ALA A 651 -7.04 -9.43 -6.65
C ALA A 651 -6.53 -9.80 -8.05
N ASN A 652 -5.27 -10.23 -8.19
CA ASN A 652 -4.71 -10.66 -9.47
C ASN A 652 -5.43 -11.92 -10.01
N GLN A 653 -5.73 -12.90 -9.16
CA GLN A 653 -6.50 -14.09 -9.56
C GLN A 653 -7.91 -13.72 -10.08
N ASN A 654 -8.58 -12.77 -9.43
CA ASN A 654 -9.86 -12.25 -9.90
C ASN A 654 -9.75 -11.51 -11.24
N ILE A 655 -8.67 -10.74 -11.45
CA ILE A 655 -8.42 -10.06 -12.74
C ILE A 655 -8.23 -11.08 -13.86
N THR A 656 -7.40 -12.12 -13.67
CA THR A 656 -7.19 -13.18 -14.68
C THR A 656 -8.50 -13.89 -15.00
N ARG A 657 -9.28 -14.27 -13.98
CA ARG A 657 -10.60 -14.89 -14.18
C ARG A 657 -11.54 -14.00 -15.00
N LEU A 658 -11.63 -12.71 -14.69
CA LEU A 658 -12.46 -11.76 -15.44
C LEU A 658 -11.96 -11.54 -16.88
N GLN A 659 -10.65 -11.65 -17.12
CA GLN A 659 -10.08 -11.61 -18.47
C GLN A 659 -10.46 -12.86 -19.29
N ASP A 660 -10.48 -14.04 -18.69
CA ASP A 660 -10.92 -15.28 -19.35
C ASP A 660 -12.44 -15.27 -19.65
N GLU A 661 -13.26 -14.80 -18.70
CA GLU A 661 -14.70 -14.58 -18.89
C GLU A 661 -14.98 -13.53 -20.00
N LEU A 662 -14.16 -12.47 -20.10
CA LEU A 662 -14.25 -11.48 -21.18
C LEU A 662 -13.79 -12.04 -22.54
N ALA A 663 -12.72 -12.85 -22.57
CA ALA A 663 -12.20 -13.44 -23.81
C ALA A 663 -13.16 -14.49 -24.40
N THR A 664 -13.78 -15.30 -23.54
CA THR A 664 -14.78 -16.31 -23.95
C THR A 664 -16.08 -15.66 -24.45
N THR A 665 -16.59 -14.64 -23.75
CA THR A 665 -17.76 -13.88 -24.23
C THR A 665 -17.48 -13.14 -25.54
N LYS A 666 -16.31 -12.49 -25.68
CA LYS A 666 -15.91 -11.83 -26.94
C LYS A 666 -15.87 -12.81 -28.12
N ARG A 667 -15.22 -13.97 -27.97
CA ARG A 667 -15.20 -15.00 -29.01
C ARG A 667 -16.61 -15.47 -29.38
N SER A 668 -17.49 -15.71 -28.39
CA SER A 668 -18.87 -16.13 -28.66
C SER A 668 -19.67 -15.10 -29.48
N TYR A 669 -19.44 -13.79 -29.26
CA TYR A 669 -20.05 -12.74 -30.08
C TYR A 669 -19.43 -12.64 -31.47
N GLU A 670 -18.12 -12.84 -31.61
CA GLU A 670 -17.44 -12.89 -32.91
C GLU A 670 -17.95 -14.06 -33.76
N ASP A 671 -18.11 -15.25 -33.16
CA ASP A 671 -18.66 -16.45 -33.83
C ASP A 671 -20.13 -16.22 -34.27
N GLN A 672 -20.95 -15.59 -33.42
CA GLN A 672 -22.34 -15.22 -33.76
C GLN A 672 -22.41 -14.22 -34.92
N LEU A 673 -21.56 -13.20 -34.92
CA LEU A 673 -21.48 -12.22 -36.00
C LEU A 673 -21.00 -12.85 -37.31
N SER A 674 -20.06 -13.80 -37.26
CA SER A 674 -19.62 -14.55 -38.44
C SER A 674 -20.78 -15.35 -39.03
N MET A 675 -21.50 -16.14 -38.20
CA MET A 675 -22.66 -16.91 -38.67
C MET A 675 -23.77 -16.02 -39.26
N MET A 676 -24.01 -14.83 -38.69
CA MET A 676 -24.94 -13.86 -39.27
C MET A 676 -24.44 -13.30 -40.61
N SER A 677 -23.14 -13.02 -40.73
CA SER A 677 -22.53 -12.53 -41.98
C SER A 677 -22.62 -13.57 -43.11
N ASP A 678 -22.34 -14.85 -42.80
CA ASP A 678 -22.44 -15.95 -43.75
C ASP A 678 -23.89 -16.16 -44.22
N HIS A 679 -24.85 -16.11 -43.28
CA HIS A 679 -26.28 -16.17 -43.60
C HIS A 679 -26.74 -15.00 -44.47
N LEU A 680 -26.29 -13.76 -44.17
CA LEU A 680 -26.59 -12.59 -45.00
C LEU A 680 -25.98 -12.72 -46.40
N CYS A 681 -24.77 -13.27 -46.54
CA CYS A 681 -24.14 -13.54 -47.83
C CYS A 681 -24.98 -14.51 -48.67
N SER A 682 -25.36 -15.66 -48.09
CA SER A 682 -26.22 -16.66 -48.75
C SER A 682 -27.60 -16.10 -49.14
N MET A 683 -28.19 -15.27 -48.28
CA MET A 683 -29.45 -14.58 -48.60
C MET A 683 -29.29 -13.57 -49.74
N ASN A 684 -28.15 -12.88 -49.82
CA ASN A 684 -27.89 -11.92 -50.89
C ASN A 684 -27.61 -12.62 -52.24
N GLU A 685 -26.93 -13.78 -52.23
CA GLU A 685 -26.77 -14.63 -53.43
C GLU A 685 -28.12 -15.13 -53.96
N THR A 686 -29.02 -15.57 -53.09
CA THR A 686 -30.35 -16.04 -53.50
C THR A 686 -31.23 -14.91 -54.03
N LEU A 687 -31.17 -13.72 -53.42
CA LEU A 687 -31.81 -12.51 -53.97
C LEU A 687 -31.22 -12.09 -55.32
N SER A 688 -29.91 -12.24 -55.53
CA SER A 688 -29.27 -11.93 -56.82
C SER A 688 -29.73 -12.91 -57.92
N LYS A 689 -29.79 -14.21 -57.62
CA LYS A 689 -30.31 -15.24 -58.55
C LYS A 689 -31.77 -14.96 -58.93
N GLN A 690 -32.63 -14.67 -57.94
CA GLN A 690 -34.03 -14.29 -58.20
C GLN A 690 -34.14 -13.02 -59.07
N ARG A 691 -33.21 -12.06 -58.91
CA ARG A 691 -33.18 -10.85 -59.75
C ARG A 691 -32.76 -11.14 -61.18
N GLU A 692 -31.77 -12.02 -61.40
CA GLU A 692 -31.38 -12.48 -62.73
C GLU A 692 -32.52 -13.25 -63.43
N GLU A 693 -33.26 -14.09 -62.70
CA GLU A 693 -34.49 -14.74 -63.20
C GLU A 693 -35.56 -13.70 -63.59
N ILE A 694 -35.79 -12.68 -62.77
CA ILE A 694 -36.74 -11.60 -63.08
C ILE A 694 -36.31 -10.80 -64.33
N ASP A 695 -35.03 -10.45 -64.44
CA ASP A 695 -34.55 -9.62 -65.54
C ASP A 695 -34.43 -10.42 -66.87
N THR A 696 -34.13 -11.72 -66.82
CA THR A 696 -34.24 -12.62 -67.99
C THR A 696 -35.69 -12.80 -68.45
N LEU A 697 -36.65 -12.95 -67.53
CA LEU A 697 -38.07 -12.97 -67.88
C LEU A 697 -38.53 -11.66 -68.54
N LYS A 698 -38.12 -10.49 -68.02
CA LYS A 698 -38.41 -9.18 -68.63
C LYS A 698 -37.79 -9.00 -70.02
N LEU A 699 -36.58 -9.51 -70.23
CA LEU A 699 -35.91 -9.52 -71.53
C LEU A 699 -36.67 -10.42 -72.52
N GLY A 700 -37.10 -11.60 -72.09
CA GLY A 700 -37.97 -12.48 -72.89
C GLY A 700 -39.27 -11.81 -73.31
N SER A 701 -39.96 -11.13 -72.40
CA SER A 701 -41.19 -10.37 -72.72
C SER A 701 -40.97 -9.18 -73.65
N LYS A 702 -39.73 -8.65 -73.76
CA LYS A 702 -39.38 -7.57 -74.70
C LYS A 702 -39.01 -8.04 -76.10
N VAL A 703 -38.88 -9.35 -76.33
CA VAL A 703 -38.58 -9.94 -77.65
C VAL A 703 -39.86 -10.47 -78.34
N GLN A 704 -41.02 -10.40 -77.67
CA GLN A 704 -42.33 -10.79 -78.20
C GLN A 704 -43.26 -9.60 -78.51
N LEU A 705 -42.71 -8.39 -78.62
CA LEU A 705 -43.34 -7.16 -79.10
C LEU A 705 -42.44 -6.50 -80.15
#